data_AF-A0A7Z9R2Z6-F1
#
_entry.id   AF-A0A7Z9R2Z6-F1
#
_cell.length_a   1.000
_cell.length_b   1.000
_cell.length_c   1.000
_cell.angle_alpha   90.00
_cell.angle_beta   90.00
_cell.angle_gamma   90.00
#
_symmetry.space_group_name_H-M   'P 1'
#
loop_
_entity.id
_entity.type
_entity.pdbx_description
1 polymer ?
#
loop_
_entity_poly.entity_id
_entity_poly.type
_entity_poly.pdbx_seq_one_letter_code
_entity_poly.pdbx_strand_id
1 'polypeptide(L)'
;MAEKYEFSEIGLLPALGDNVAIATQVVEVGSEIRYNDQTFAISHTILEGHRFAVDLIPIRQHLLSWGLPFGTAIEQINPGDYVSNEKMLESLSIRNLDFELPDRPNFGNDIPRYKLDPTTFQSGTQVSRYDSDHQFEGYKRSSNRGVGTRNFIGILGTTSKTASFAKIIEERFLGAASDLDQIDGIVSITHTEGGEANTPNNLSLLLQTLAGFIVHPNIGACIAIDYENEMVTNKMLYDYLVKNNYPISDVLHQFFSISGGFDQSLDQAENIVKSWLEPVNKMSRTSQPFSNLKIALQCGGSDAFSGVSGNPLAAYVAKEVIRYGGSANLAETDELIGAESYVLQNVRSIQVARKFLSTVEQFQEKASWHGHSAEGNPSGGNNFRGLYNIAIKSIGAAMKRHPDVCLDYVIEYGEPMRDAGYYFMDSPGNDLESIAGQVASGSNMIFFVTGNGSITNFPFVPTIKIVTTTDRFNLLEKDMDVNAGAYQDGTPMEKLGTDMLSLTADIASGTPSVGEKAGHSQVSIWRNWQQNDASKTAQILNMVKPNGRSISVHNTKNSNRKFLAVQTESGPKTDQIGLVLPTSLCSGQIAQLITKRLNKKKLGQDRGISRFVSLAHTEGCGVSGGSSERLYAQTLIGHLLHPMVGLGVLLEHGCEKTHNDYIKNDLAQLGINGGKYGWASVQLDGGIDAVAEKIERWFDQSVAELQDLTYSEGFLRDLHIGLTSIGEITGHTASSLADFTQTIIGEGGTIVIPKNATLSESFIYTTEVIGNQDWEPTISYGESQIEPGLHIMETPTSHVVETMTGLGATGVDMMVAHIVGHPIQSHRMIPLLQISMDPVTQSTYSSDLDQIETNLLDLVLEVA
;
A
#
# COMPACT_ATOMS: atom_id res chain seq x y z
N MET A 1 -45.53 11.54 5.19
CA MET A 1 -45.60 12.98 4.88
C MET A 1 -44.23 13.34 4.33
N ALA A 2 -44.14 14.12 3.26
CA ALA A 2 -42.83 14.60 2.79
C ALA A 2 -42.16 15.39 3.93
N GLU A 3 -40.95 15.00 4.29
CA GLU A 3 -40.14 15.73 5.26
C GLU A 3 -39.77 17.09 4.67
N LYS A 4 -39.67 18.11 5.53
CA LYS A 4 -39.34 19.47 5.13
C LYS A 4 -38.08 19.89 5.85
N TYR A 5 -37.12 20.40 5.09
CA TYR A 5 -35.82 20.81 5.60
C TYR A 5 -35.49 22.25 5.18
N GLU A 6 -34.87 22.99 6.09
CA GLU A 6 -34.04 24.12 5.70
C GLU A 6 -32.75 23.60 5.07
N PHE A 7 -32.25 24.28 4.04
CA PHE A 7 -31.02 23.86 3.34
C PHE A 7 -29.85 23.57 4.30
N SER A 8 -29.66 24.41 5.33
CA SER A 8 -28.57 24.25 6.30
C SER A 8 -28.63 22.98 7.15
N GLU A 9 -29.75 22.26 7.17
CA GLU A 9 -29.91 21.01 7.92
C GLU A 9 -29.39 19.79 7.14
N ILE A 10 -29.35 19.86 5.81
CA ILE A 10 -29.12 18.69 4.94
C ILE A 10 -28.10 18.95 3.82
N GLY A 11 -27.73 20.21 3.57
CA GLY A 11 -26.96 20.62 2.40
C GLY A 11 -25.81 21.55 2.74
N LEU A 12 -24.70 21.37 2.04
CA LEU A 12 -23.50 22.20 2.14
C LEU A 12 -23.06 22.65 0.74
N LEU A 13 -22.86 23.96 0.58
CA LEU A 13 -22.20 24.54 -0.59
C LEU A 13 -20.74 24.83 -0.25
N PRO A 14 -19.77 24.23 -0.96
CA PRO A 14 -18.35 24.46 -0.68
C PRO A 14 -17.90 25.91 -0.88
N ALA A 15 -18.46 26.61 -1.86
CA ALA A 15 -18.26 28.04 -2.06
C ALA A 15 -19.56 28.77 -2.45
N LEU A 16 -19.58 30.08 -2.20
CA LEU A 16 -20.66 30.95 -2.68
C LEU A 16 -20.68 30.95 -4.23
N GLY A 17 -21.84 30.68 -4.82
CA GLY A 17 -22.02 30.62 -6.27
C GLY A 17 -21.91 29.20 -6.87
N ASP A 18 -21.63 28.18 -6.04
CA ASP A 18 -21.82 26.79 -6.45
C ASP A 18 -23.30 26.51 -6.70
N ASN A 19 -23.59 25.78 -7.79
CA ASN A 19 -24.95 25.42 -8.21
C ASN A 19 -25.34 23.98 -7.80
N VAL A 20 -24.42 23.27 -7.13
CA VAL A 20 -24.59 21.89 -6.68
C VAL A 20 -24.13 21.79 -5.21
N ALA A 21 -25.01 21.28 -4.35
CA ALA A 21 -24.72 21.07 -2.93
C ALA A 21 -24.30 19.63 -2.64
N ILE A 22 -23.55 19.45 -1.56
CA ILE A 22 -23.23 18.15 -0.94
C ILE A 22 -24.28 17.87 0.12
N ALA A 23 -24.90 16.69 0.11
CA ALA A 23 -25.80 16.24 1.16
C ALA A 23 -24.99 15.84 2.40
N THR A 24 -25.37 16.35 3.57
CA THR A 24 -24.70 16.06 4.86
C THR A 24 -25.27 14.85 5.58
N GLN A 25 -26.34 14.26 5.04
CA GLN A 25 -26.99 13.04 5.50
C GLN A 25 -27.74 12.41 4.33
N VAL A 26 -28.31 11.21 4.53
CA VAL A 26 -29.24 10.63 3.55
C VAL A 26 -30.51 11.48 3.49
N VAL A 27 -30.92 11.87 2.29
CA VAL A 27 -32.13 12.69 2.07
C VAL A 27 -33.11 11.90 1.21
N GLU A 28 -34.26 11.54 1.79
CA GLU A 28 -35.24 10.70 1.12
C GLU A 28 -35.94 11.40 -0.05
N VAL A 29 -36.28 10.60 -1.07
CA VAL A 29 -37.08 11.06 -2.22
C VAL A 29 -38.36 11.77 -1.78
N GLY A 30 -38.68 12.89 -2.45
CA GLY A 30 -39.85 13.70 -2.17
C GLY A 30 -39.72 14.66 -0.99
N SER A 31 -38.60 14.65 -0.25
CA SER A 31 -38.32 15.67 0.78
C SER A 31 -38.30 17.08 0.18
N GLU A 32 -38.93 18.05 0.84
CA GLU A 32 -38.98 19.46 0.41
C GLU A 32 -37.85 20.27 1.06
N ILE A 33 -37.03 20.93 0.25
CA ILE A 33 -35.89 21.74 0.70
C ILE A 33 -36.20 23.22 0.47
N ARG A 34 -36.03 24.06 1.50
CA ARG A 34 -36.10 25.52 1.40
C ARG A 34 -34.69 26.12 1.30
N TYR A 35 -34.43 26.86 0.22
CA TYR A 35 -33.15 27.51 -0.06
C TYR A 35 -33.39 28.82 -0.83
N ASN A 36 -32.74 29.95 -0.49
CA ASN A 36 -32.84 31.23 -1.23
C ASN A 36 -34.23 31.59 -1.80
N ASP A 37 -35.26 31.67 -0.94
CA ASP A 37 -36.67 31.97 -1.27
C ASP A 37 -37.38 30.97 -2.21
N GLN A 38 -36.71 29.89 -2.63
CA GLN A 38 -37.30 28.79 -3.39
C GLN A 38 -37.54 27.57 -2.50
N THR A 39 -38.48 26.73 -2.93
CA THR A 39 -38.73 25.41 -2.35
C THR A 39 -38.80 24.40 -3.48
N PHE A 40 -38.02 23.33 -3.38
CA PHE A 40 -37.96 22.26 -4.37
C PHE A 40 -37.99 20.90 -3.67
N ALA A 41 -38.41 19.86 -4.40
CA ALA A 41 -38.46 18.50 -3.88
C ALA A 41 -37.27 17.68 -4.39
N ILE A 42 -36.75 16.79 -3.56
CA ILE A 42 -35.70 15.84 -3.94
C ILE A 42 -36.25 14.79 -4.89
N SER A 43 -35.61 14.58 -6.04
CA SER A 43 -36.14 13.69 -7.09
C SER A 43 -35.88 12.21 -6.86
N HIS A 44 -34.82 11.85 -6.13
CA HIS A 44 -34.41 10.49 -5.78
C HIS A 44 -33.74 10.52 -4.40
N THR A 45 -33.71 9.42 -3.66
CA THR A 45 -32.98 9.37 -2.38
C THR A 45 -31.49 9.69 -2.62
N ILE A 46 -30.98 10.71 -1.94
CA ILE A 46 -29.59 11.18 -2.05
C ILE A 46 -28.81 10.63 -0.87
N LEU A 47 -27.70 9.96 -1.14
CA LEU A 47 -26.79 9.46 -0.11
C LEU A 47 -26.00 10.60 0.55
N GLU A 48 -25.55 10.41 1.79
CA GLU A 48 -24.59 11.31 2.42
C GLU A 48 -23.32 11.47 1.55
N GLY A 49 -22.85 12.70 1.42
CA GLY A 49 -21.71 13.08 0.59
C GLY A 49 -22.04 13.20 -0.91
N HIS A 50 -23.19 12.67 -1.36
CA HIS A 50 -23.65 12.83 -2.74
C HIS A 50 -24.27 14.21 -2.95
N ARG A 51 -24.59 14.50 -4.21
CA ARG A 51 -24.81 15.85 -4.67
C ARG A 51 -26.16 16.04 -5.34
N PHE A 52 -26.76 17.19 -5.08
CA PHE A 52 -28.00 17.62 -5.73
C PHE A 52 -27.90 19.08 -6.19
N ALA A 53 -28.62 19.39 -7.26
CA ALA A 53 -28.64 20.75 -7.78
C ALA A 53 -29.46 21.67 -6.86
N VAL A 54 -28.97 22.88 -6.62
CA VAL A 54 -29.70 23.92 -5.88
C VAL A 54 -30.23 25.03 -6.81
N ASP A 55 -29.74 25.06 -8.05
CA ASP A 55 -30.17 25.97 -9.10
C ASP A 55 -30.52 25.18 -10.38
N LEU A 56 -31.25 25.81 -11.30
CA LEU A 56 -31.45 25.25 -12.65
C LEU A 56 -30.12 25.25 -13.41
N ILE A 57 -29.70 24.09 -13.91
CA ILE A 57 -28.50 23.92 -14.74
C ILE A 57 -28.93 23.50 -16.16
N PRO A 58 -28.92 24.43 -17.13
CA PRO A 58 -29.24 24.12 -18.52
C PRO A 58 -28.23 23.16 -19.16
N ILE A 59 -28.67 22.47 -20.22
CA ILE A 59 -27.79 21.63 -21.05
C ILE A 59 -26.55 22.42 -21.49
N ARG A 60 -25.37 21.80 -21.41
CA ARG A 60 -24.04 22.37 -21.73
C ARG A 60 -23.52 23.42 -20.76
N GLN A 61 -24.21 23.68 -19.66
CA GLN A 61 -23.66 24.50 -18.57
C GLN A 61 -22.83 23.65 -17.60
N HIS A 62 -21.90 24.31 -16.92
CA HIS A 62 -21.03 23.63 -15.95
C HIS A 62 -21.72 23.43 -14.60
N LEU A 63 -21.45 22.27 -14.01
CA LEU A 63 -21.71 22.00 -12.62
C LEU A 63 -20.49 22.47 -11.83
N LEU A 64 -20.72 23.24 -10.76
CA LEU A 64 -19.69 23.95 -10.01
C LEU A 64 -19.56 23.42 -8.58
N SER A 65 -18.33 23.30 -8.12
CA SER A 65 -17.96 23.03 -6.72
C SER A 65 -16.68 23.79 -6.40
N TRP A 66 -16.63 24.49 -5.25
CA TRP A 66 -15.58 25.46 -4.91
C TRP A 66 -15.39 26.56 -5.99
N GLY A 67 -16.46 26.92 -6.69
CA GLY A 67 -16.45 27.87 -7.81
C GLY A 67 -15.79 27.35 -9.09
N LEU A 68 -15.45 26.06 -9.15
CA LEU A 68 -14.74 25.43 -10.27
C LEU A 68 -15.62 24.37 -10.97
N PRO A 69 -15.53 24.26 -12.30
CA PRO A 69 -16.29 23.27 -13.04
C PRO A 69 -15.78 21.86 -12.75
N PHE A 70 -16.69 20.94 -12.44
CA PHE A 70 -16.37 19.51 -12.31
C PHE A 70 -17.10 18.63 -13.33
N GLY A 71 -17.97 19.20 -14.14
CA GLY A 71 -18.71 18.46 -15.14
C GLY A 71 -19.58 19.39 -15.98
N THR A 72 -20.16 18.83 -17.04
CA THR A 72 -21.02 19.57 -17.96
C THR A 72 -22.35 18.84 -18.10
N ALA A 73 -23.45 19.56 -17.91
CA ALA A 73 -24.80 19.00 -17.98
C ALA A 73 -25.10 18.48 -19.39
N ILE A 74 -25.49 17.21 -19.50
CA ILE A 74 -25.91 16.57 -20.78
C ILE A 74 -27.42 16.57 -20.97
N GLU A 75 -28.16 16.84 -19.90
CA GLU A 75 -29.58 17.16 -19.88
C GLU A 75 -29.83 18.37 -18.96
N GLN A 76 -31.07 18.85 -18.94
CA GLN A 76 -31.45 19.92 -18.00
C GLN A 76 -31.56 19.33 -16.59
N ILE A 77 -30.87 19.91 -15.62
CA ILE A 77 -30.89 19.51 -14.22
C ILE A 77 -31.64 20.59 -13.43
N ASN A 78 -32.72 20.24 -12.76
CA ASN A 78 -33.55 21.16 -11.98
C ASN A 78 -33.12 21.15 -10.50
N PRO A 79 -33.44 22.20 -9.71
CA PRO A 79 -33.23 22.16 -8.27
C PRO A 79 -33.88 20.92 -7.63
N GLY A 80 -33.12 20.22 -6.78
CA GLY A 80 -33.52 18.96 -6.15
C GLY A 80 -33.16 17.70 -6.93
N ASP A 81 -32.67 17.82 -8.16
CA ASP A 81 -32.23 16.66 -8.94
C ASP A 81 -30.92 16.09 -8.40
N TYR A 82 -30.87 14.76 -8.23
CA TYR A 82 -29.66 14.02 -7.92
C TYR A 82 -28.69 14.13 -9.11
N VAL A 83 -27.53 14.75 -8.89
CA VAL A 83 -26.46 14.84 -9.88
C VAL A 83 -25.75 13.49 -10.03
N SER A 84 -25.70 12.94 -11.25
CA SER A 84 -25.15 11.60 -11.54
C SER A 84 -24.39 11.53 -12.87
N ASN A 85 -23.25 10.82 -12.87
CA ASN A 85 -22.53 10.40 -14.08
C ASN A 85 -22.54 8.87 -14.21
N GLU A 86 -22.12 8.38 -15.39
CA GLU A 86 -22.13 6.95 -15.74
C GLU A 86 -21.34 6.10 -14.75
N LYS A 87 -20.08 6.48 -14.48
CA LYS A 87 -19.18 5.76 -13.58
C LYS A 87 -19.73 5.62 -12.15
N MET A 88 -20.37 6.68 -11.62
CA MET A 88 -20.97 6.65 -10.29
C MET A 88 -22.16 5.68 -10.25
N LEU A 89 -23.05 5.74 -11.24
CA LEU A 89 -24.21 4.83 -11.33
C LEU A 89 -23.77 3.37 -11.45
N GLU A 90 -22.75 3.07 -12.28
CA GLU A 90 -22.15 1.73 -12.37
C GLU A 90 -21.63 1.25 -11.00
N SER A 91 -20.91 2.12 -10.29
CA SER A 91 -20.32 1.80 -8.98
C SER A 91 -21.36 1.57 -7.88
N LEU A 92 -22.50 2.25 -7.94
CA LEU A 92 -23.60 2.06 -7.00
C LEU A 92 -24.45 0.83 -7.34
N SER A 93 -24.61 0.50 -8.63
CA SER A 93 -25.49 -0.61 -9.07
C SER A 93 -25.02 -2.01 -8.64
N ILE A 94 -23.73 -2.17 -8.35
CA ILE A 94 -23.17 -3.42 -7.81
C ILE A 94 -23.36 -3.55 -6.28
N ARG A 95 -23.94 -2.55 -5.63
CA ARG A 95 -24.23 -2.56 -4.19
C ARG A 95 -25.69 -2.91 -3.93
N ASN A 96 -25.95 -3.50 -2.77
CA ASN A 96 -27.30 -3.82 -2.33
C ASN A 96 -27.93 -2.57 -1.65
N LEU A 97 -28.51 -1.69 -2.46
CA LEU A 97 -29.25 -0.50 -2.02
C LEU A 97 -30.76 -0.79 -1.96
N ASP A 98 -31.46 -0.22 -0.99
CA ASP A 98 -32.90 -0.40 -0.75
C ASP A 98 -33.79 0.67 -1.38
N PHE A 99 -33.21 1.54 -2.22
CA PHE A 99 -33.89 2.61 -2.94
C PHE A 99 -33.47 2.65 -4.43
N GLU A 100 -34.28 3.32 -5.25
CA GLU A 100 -34.04 3.46 -6.69
C GLU A 100 -33.01 4.56 -7.00
N LEU A 101 -32.06 4.24 -7.87
CA LEU A 101 -31.09 5.18 -8.42
C LEU A 101 -31.63 5.83 -9.71
N PRO A 102 -31.09 7.00 -10.12
CA PRO A 102 -31.39 7.55 -11.44
C PRO A 102 -31.08 6.56 -12.59
N ASP A 103 -32.02 6.39 -13.53
CA ASP A 103 -31.89 5.44 -14.64
C ASP A 103 -30.76 5.79 -15.63
N ARG A 104 -30.38 7.07 -15.71
CA ARG A 104 -29.38 7.57 -16.66
C ARG A 104 -28.55 8.70 -16.05
N PRO A 105 -27.30 8.90 -16.51
CA PRO A 105 -26.49 10.04 -16.09
C PRO A 105 -27.05 11.35 -16.61
N ASN A 106 -26.87 12.43 -15.83
CA ASN A 106 -27.33 13.78 -16.18
C ASN A 106 -26.20 14.80 -16.45
N PHE A 107 -24.95 14.42 -16.16
CA PHE A 107 -23.77 15.17 -16.56
C PHE A 107 -22.64 14.28 -17.10
N GLY A 108 -21.76 14.88 -17.90
CA GLY A 108 -20.53 14.25 -18.39
C GLY A 108 -19.27 14.87 -17.78
N ASN A 109 -18.16 14.12 -17.80
CA ASN A 109 -16.87 14.52 -17.23
C ASN A 109 -16.06 15.49 -18.12
N ASP A 110 -16.67 16.13 -19.11
CA ASP A 110 -15.97 17.08 -19.97
C ASP A 110 -15.69 18.39 -19.21
N ILE A 111 -14.40 18.63 -18.94
CA ILE A 111 -13.91 19.78 -18.19
C ILE A 111 -12.78 20.44 -19.01
N PRO A 112 -12.76 21.77 -19.14
CA PRO A 112 -11.71 22.45 -19.87
C PRO A 112 -10.33 22.20 -19.26
N ARG A 113 -9.37 21.75 -20.07
CA ARG A 113 -7.95 21.72 -19.66
C ARG A 113 -7.46 23.13 -19.37
N TYR A 114 -6.77 23.29 -18.25
CA TYR A 114 -6.13 24.56 -17.92
C TYR A 114 -5.11 24.95 -19.00
N LYS A 115 -5.12 26.22 -19.40
CA LYS A 115 -4.15 26.78 -20.35
C LYS A 115 -3.42 27.94 -19.70
N LEU A 116 -2.14 27.74 -19.42
CA LEU A 116 -1.28 28.81 -18.95
C LEU A 116 -1.07 29.84 -20.07
N ASP A 117 -1.50 31.08 -19.83
CA ASP A 117 -1.19 32.22 -20.70
C ASP A 117 -0.02 33.03 -20.11
N PRO A 118 1.17 32.97 -20.72
CA PRO A 118 2.34 33.72 -20.26
C PRO A 118 2.15 35.24 -20.25
N THR A 119 1.21 35.76 -21.05
CA THR A 119 1.02 37.21 -21.22
C THR A 119 0.17 37.82 -20.12
N THR A 120 -0.67 37.02 -19.47
CA THR A 120 -1.54 37.42 -18.35
C THR A 120 -1.06 36.89 -17.00
N PHE A 121 0.01 36.08 -16.99
CA PHE A 121 0.60 35.54 -15.77
C PHE A 121 1.11 36.63 -14.81
N GLN A 122 0.75 36.50 -13.54
CA GLN A 122 1.26 37.35 -12.45
C GLN A 122 1.95 36.48 -11.40
N SER A 123 3.15 36.88 -10.97
CA SER A 123 3.86 36.19 -9.91
C SER A 123 3.13 36.31 -8.57
N GLY A 124 2.94 35.17 -7.94
CA GLY A 124 2.39 35.04 -6.59
C GLY A 124 3.29 35.63 -5.52
N THR A 125 2.68 36.00 -4.40
CA THR A 125 3.36 36.49 -3.20
C THR A 125 3.09 35.54 -2.04
N GLN A 126 4.14 35.19 -1.32
CA GLN A 126 4.01 34.33 -0.13
C GLN A 126 3.50 35.13 1.06
N VAL A 127 2.77 34.45 1.95
CA VAL A 127 2.29 35.02 3.22
C VAL A 127 3.43 35.65 4.02
N SER A 128 3.13 36.76 4.70
CA SER A 128 4.11 37.46 5.53
C SER A 128 4.50 36.63 6.74
N ARG A 129 5.80 36.59 7.04
CA ARG A 129 6.32 35.93 8.23
C ARG A 129 5.98 36.71 9.50
N TYR A 130 5.83 35.98 10.60
CA TYR A 130 5.78 36.58 11.92
C TYR A 130 7.18 37.02 12.38
N ASP A 131 7.22 38.07 13.20
CA ASP A 131 8.47 38.56 13.81
C ASP A 131 8.88 37.72 15.05
N SER A 132 7.95 36.96 15.63
CA SER A 132 8.17 36.12 16.80
C SER A 132 8.22 34.64 16.44
N ASP A 133 9.16 33.91 17.04
CA ASP A 133 9.29 32.47 16.86
C ASP A 133 8.34 31.68 17.79
N HIS A 134 7.53 30.80 17.22
CA HIS A 134 6.92 29.69 17.97
C HIS A 134 7.96 28.57 18.13
N GLN A 135 7.95 27.85 19.26
CA GLN A 135 9.01 26.89 19.62
C GLN A 135 8.45 25.47 19.84
N PHE A 136 9.31 24.47 19.64
CA PHE A 136 9.10 23.08 20.04
C PHE A 136 10.41 22.47 20.58
N GLU A 137 10.34 21.37 21.32
CA GLU A 137 11.52 20.66 21.83
C GLU A 137 12.04 19.63 20.81
N GLY A 138 13.08 19.98 20.06
CA GLY A 138 13.63 19.16 18.97
C GLY A 138 15.08 18.71 19.17
N TYR A 139 15.48 17.66 18.45
CA TYR A 139 16.86 17.16 18.39
C TYR A 139 17.65 17.96 17.36
N LYS A 140 18.42 18.93 17.82
CA LYS A 140 19.28 19.73 16.96
C LYS A 140 20.38 18.85 16.33
N ARG A 141 20.44 18.82 14.99
CA ARG A 141 21.53 18.18 14.23
C ARG A 141 22.49 19.26 13.69
N SER A 142 23.34 18.89 12.74
CA SER A 142 24.10 19.87 11.97
C SER A 142 23.14 20.76 11.15
N SER A 143 23.60 21.96 10.76
CA SER A 143 22.78 22.89 9.96
C SER A 143 22.29 22.29 8.64
N ASN A 144 23.07 21.38 8.06
CA ASN A 144 22.73 20.71 6.80
C ASN A 144 21.70 19.58 6.97
N ARG A 145 21.56 19.03 8.19
CA ARG A 145 20.57 18.00 8.53
C ARG A 145 19.27 18.58 9.09
N GLY A 146 19.34 19.71 9.78
CA GLY A 146 18.19 20.37 10.39
C GLY A 146 17.89 19.91 11.81
N VAL A 147 16.61 19.81 12.17
CA VAL A 147 16.14 19.45 13.52
C VAL A 147 15.17 18.29 13.44
N GLY A 148 15.39 17.28 14.30
CA GLY A 148 14.51 16.13 14.41
C GLY A 148 13.39 16.36 15.43
N THR A 149 12.19 15.89 15.12
CA THR A 149 11.08 15.74 16.07
C THR A 149 11.18 14.44 16.88
N ARG A 150 12.00 13.49 16.39
CA ARG A 150 12.31 12.18 17.00
C ARG A 150 13.81 11.86 16.89
N ASN A 151 14.24 10.79 17.55
CA ASN A 151 15.59 10.27 17.56
C ASN A 151 15.55 8.73 17.54
N PHE A 152 15.47 8.18 16.33
CA PHE A 152 15.44 6.74 16.08
C PHE A 152 16.81 6.20 15.66
N ILE A 153 17.04 4.91 15.91
CA ILE A 153 18.06 4.13 15.22
C ILE A 153 17.38 3.36 14.08
N GLY A 154 17.80 3.63 12.84
CA GLY A 154 17.23 3.01 11.64
C GLY A 154 17.98 1.76 11.20
N ILE A 155 17.25 0.70 10.88
CA ILE A 155 17.76 -0.51 10.24
C ILE A 155 17.22 -0.54 8.81
N LEU A 156 17.98 0.02 7.87
CA LEU A 156 17.57 0.24 6.49
C LEU A 156 17.95 -0.97 5.63
N GLY A 157 16.95 -1.62 5.02
CA GLY A 157 17.19 -2.53 3.92
C GLY A 157 17.40 -1.72 2.64
N THR A 158 18.51 -1.93 1.93
CA THR A 158 18.80 -1.24 0.66
C THR A 158 17.94 -1.77 -0.50
N THR A 159 17.40 -2.99 -0.33
CA THR A 159 16.52 -3.67 -1.28
C THR A 159 15.44 -4.46 -0.53
N SER A 160 14.38 -4.86 -1.22
CA SER A 160 13.35 -5.76 -0.68
C SER A 160 13.88 -7.10 -0.17
N LYS A 161 15.01 -7.59 -0.69
CA LYS A 161 15.63 -8.86 -0.29
C LYS A 161 16.17 -8.83 1.15
N THR A 162 16.52 -7.65 1.66
CA THR A 162 17.05 -7.49 3.03
C THR A 162 15.97 -7.10 4.04
N ALA A 163 14.71 -6.95 3.61
CA ALA A 163 13.60 -6.55 4.47
C ALA A 163 13.38 -7.48 5.66
N SER A 164 13.43 -8.80 5.45
CA SER A 164 13.25 -9.77 6.52
C SER A 164 14.41 -9.76 7.53
N PHE A 165 15.64 -9.59 7.04
CA PHE A 165 16.83 -9.47 7.89
C PHE A 165 16.74 -8.23 8.78
N ALA A 166 16.37 -7.06 8.21
CA ALA A 166 16.18 -5.83 8.96
C ALA A 166 15.10 -5.95 10.05
N LYS A 167 13.97 -6.60 9.74
CA LYS A 167 12.88 -6.85 10.70
C LYS A 167 13.30 -7.75 11.85
N ILE A 168 14.08 -8.80 11.58
CA ILE A 168 14.58 -9.69 12.64
C ILE A 168 15.51 -8.93 13.59
N ILE A 169 16.36 -8.03 13.09
CA ILE A 169 17.18 -7.17 13.96
C ILE A 169 16.28 -6.28 14.83
N GLU A 170 15.29 -5.60 14.25
CA GLU A 170 14.33 -4.80 15.03
C GLU A 170 13.66 -5.64 16.13
N GLU A 171 13.21 -6.86 15.80
CA GLU A 171 12.59 -7.78 16.75
C GLU A 171 13.53 -8.18 17.91
N ARG A 172 14.83 -8.39 17.64
CA ARG A 172 15.83 -8.69 18.67
C ARG A 172 16.07 -7.52 19.64
N PHE A 173 15.77 -6.30 19.21
CA PHE A 173 15.88 -5.09 20.03
C PHE A 173 14.56 -4.65 20.69
N LEU A 174 13.48 -5.44 20.61
CA LEU A 174 12.22 -5.11 21.29
C LEU A 174 12.45 -4.93 22.80
N GLY A 175 12.14 -3.72 23.28
CA GLY A 175 12.33 -3.31 24.68
C GLY A 175 13.74 -2.83 25.05
N ALA A 176 14.73 -2.94 24.15
CA ALA A 176 16.11 -2.54 24.44
C ALA A 176 16.29 -1.02 24.63
N ALA A 177 15.39 -0.22 24.06
CA ALA A 177 15.37 1.24 24.20
C ALA A 177 14.39 1.74 25.28
N SER A 178 13.64 0.85 25.96
CA SER A 178 12.57 1.26 26.88
C SER A 178 13.06 2.08 28.09
N ASP A 179 14.32 1.90 28.50
CA ASP A 179 14.96 2.64 29.59
C ASP A 179 15.88 3.79 29.10
N LEU A 180 15.84 4.14 27.81
CA LEU A 180 16.70 5.14 27.19
C LEU A 180 15.89 6.39 26.78
N ASP A 181 15.85 7.38 27.67
CA ASP A 181 14.99 8.57 27.55
C ASP A 181 15.14 9.40 26.25
N GLN A 182 16.28 9.32 25.56
CA GLN A 182 16.53 10.08 24.33
C GLN A 182 16.44 9.22 23.07
N ILE A 183 16.05 7.95 23.15
CA ILE A 183 15.85 7.09 21.98
C ILE A 183 14.36 6.80 21.84
N ASP A 184 13.74 7.37 20.80
CA ASP A 184 12.31 7.15 20.54
C ASP A 184 12.04 5.71 20.05
N GLY A 185 13.04 5.04 19.47
CA GLY A 185 12.97 3.62 19.13
C GLY A 185 14.10 3.13 18.23
N ILE A 186 14.07 1.82 17.95
CA ILE A 186 14.90 1.16 16.95
C ILE A 186 13.91 0.56 15.95
N VAL A 187 13.98 0.97 14.69
CA VAL A 187 12.95 0.64 13.69
C VAL A 187 13.56 0.15 12.39
N SER A 188 12.94 -0.86 11.78
CA SER A 188 13.30 -1.27 10.42
C SER A 188 12.67 -0.34 9.39
N ILE A 189 13.44 -0.02 8.36
CA ILE A 189 13.00 0.78 7.21
C ILE A 189 13.07 -0.16 6.01
N THR A 190 11.96 -0.83 5.73
CA THR A 190 11.88 -1.89 4.71
C THR A 190 10.88 -1.53 3.62
N HIS A 191 11.23 -1.77 2.35
CA HIS A 191 10.41 -1.46 1.19
C HIS A 191 10.43 -2.63 0.17
N THR A 192 9.69 -2.50 -0.94
CA THR A 192 9.57 -3.54 -1.99
C THR A 192 10.49 -3.36 -3.19
N GLU A 193 11.20 -2.24 -3.28
CA GLU A 193 12.03 -1.91 -4.45
C GLU A 193 13.43 -2.56 -4.46
N GLY A 194 14.02 -2.66 -5.65
CA GLY A 194 15.44 -2.98 -5.84
C GLY A 194 15.82 -4.46 -5.73
N GLY A 195 14.84 -5.37 -5.57
CA GLY A 195 15.08 -6.81 -5.45
C GLY A 195 15.04 -7.59 -6.77
N GLU A 196 14.92 -6.93 -7.92
CA GLU A 196 14.82 -7.61 -9.21
C GLU A 196 16.17 -8.10 -9.74
N ALA A 197 16.13 -8.94 -10.78
CA ALA A 197 17.32 -9.51 -11.40
C ALA A 197 18.07 -8.51 -12.32
N ASN A 198 17.42 -7.40 -12.69
CA ASN A 198 17.98 -6.36 -13.55
C ASN A 198 18.04 -5.03 -12.81
N THR A 199 18.84 -4.09 -13.33
CA THR A 199 18.81 -2.71 -12.85
C THR A 199 17.39 -2.13 -12.94
N PRO A 200 16.81 -1.64 -11.83
CA PRO A 200 15.44 -1.15 -11.83
C PRO A 200 15.31 0.19 -12.58
N ASN A 201 14.17 0.44 -13.22
CA ASN A 201 13.93 1.69 -13.97
C ASN A 201 13.87 2.90 -13.03
N ASN A 202 13.46 2.69 -11.77
CA ASN A 202 13.41 3.71 -10.73
C ASN A 202 14.72 3.85 -9.91
N LEU A 203 15.86 3.30 -10.35
CA LEU A 203 17.11 3.29 -9.57
C LEU A 203 17.48 4.65 -8.95
N SER A 204 17.45 5.73 -9.74
CA SER A 204 17.81 7.06 -9.25
C SER A 204 16.85 7.56 -8.17
N LEU A 205 15.56 7.26 -8.30
CA LEU A 205 14.53 7.58 -7.32
C LEU A 205 14.74 6.79 -6.03
N LEU A 206 15.02 5.48 -6.15
CA LEU A 206 15.30 4.62 -5.01
C LEU A 206 16.52 5.13 -4.23
N LEU A 207 17.66 5.37 -4.89
CA LEU A 207 18.87 5.88 -4.25
C LEU A 207 18.65 7.25 -3.59
N GLN A 208 17.87 8.15 -4.23
CA GLN A 208 17.50 9.43 -3.64
C GLN A 208 16.70 9.26 -2.35
N THR A 209 15.73 8.36 -2.37
CA THR A 209 14.83 8.10 -1.24
C THR A 209 15.60 7.51 -0.05
N LEU A 210 16.43 6.49 -0.30
CA LEU A 210 17.29 5.88 0.71
C LEU A 210 18.32 6.87 1.27
N ALA A 211 18.89 7.73 0.42
CA ALA A 211 19.80 8.78 0.84
C ALA A 211 19.11 9.78 1.79
N GLY A 212 17.89 10.20 1.45
CA GLY A 212 17.05 11.05 2.28
C GLY A 212 16.72 10.42 3.64
N PHE A 213 16.37 9.13 3.67
CA PHE A 213 16.10 8.41 4.93
C PHE A 213 17.31 8.35 5.85
N ILE A 214 18.50 8.00 5.33
CA ILE A 214 19.71 7.89 6.17
C ILE A 214 20.05 9.23 6.84
N VAL A 215 19.97 10.34 6.11
CA VAL A 215 20.35 11.65 6.66
C VAL A 215 19.22 12.37 7.39
N HIS A 216 18.00 11.81 7.37
CA HIS A 216 16.80 12.43 7.92
C HIS A 216 17.04 12.87 9.38
N PRO A 217 16.61 14.06 9.80
CA PRO A 217 16.94 14.58 11.13
C PRO A 217 16.34 13.76 12.29
N ASN A 218 15.28 12.97 12.04
CA ASN A 218 14.74 12.02 13.03
C ASN A 218 15.59 10.77 13.25
N ILE A 219 16.62 10.54 12.43
CA ILE A 219 17.54 9.39 12.54
C ILE A 219 18.79 9.82 13.31
N GLY A 220 19.00 9.25 14.50
CA GLY A 220 20.22 9.45 15.30
C GLY A 220 21.38 8.60 14.78
N ALA A 221 21.08 7.38 14.37
CA ALA A 221 22.04 6.47 13.73
C ALA A 221 21.35 5.53 12.71
N CYS A 222 22.08 5.04 11.71
CA CYS A 222 21.51 4.16 10.68
C CYS A 222 22.49 3.06 10.23
N ILE A 223 22.04 1.82 10.20
CA ILE A 223 22.72 0.74 9.47
C ILE A 223 21.99 0.49 8.16
N ALA A 224 22.72 0.47 7.04
CA ALA A 224 22.20 0.15 5.71
C ALA A 224 22.69 -1.24 5.28
N ILE A 225 21.78 -2.10 4.86
CA ILE A 225 22.01 -3.54 4.68
C ILE A 225 21.76 -3.93 3.23
N ASP A 226 22.75 -4.58 2.61
CA ASP A 226 22.65 -5.19 1.28
C ASP A 226 23.28 -6.59 1.26
N TYR A 227 23.16 -7.28 0.13
CA TYR A 227 24.09 -8.35 -0.24
C TYR A 227 25.10 -7.80 -1.26
N GLU A 228 26.37 -8.22 -1.18
CA GLU A 228 27.48 -7.61 -1.95
C GLU A 228 27.29 -7.59 -3.48
N ASN A 229 26.52 -8.53 -4.03
CA ASN A 229 26.35 -8.74 -5.47
C ASN A 229 24.94 -8.39 -5.99
N GLU A 230 24.20 -7.53 -5.29
CA GLU A 230 22.88 -7.05 -5.74
C GLU A 230 22.96 -5.96 -6.81
N MET A 231 21.83 -5.75 -7.51
CA MET A 231 21.69 -4.69 -8.52
C MET A 231 21.69 -3.28 -7.89
N VAL A 232 21.34 -3.19 -6.61
CA VAL A 232 21.39 -1.97 -5.80
C VAL A 232 22.22 -2.29 -4.57
N THR A 233 23.35 -1.60 -4.42
CA THR A 233 24.31 -1.87 -3.32
C THR A 233 24.51 -0.67 -2.42
N ASN A 234 24.99 -0.93 -1.22
CA ASN A 234 25.47 0.05 -0.26
C ASN A 234 26.56 0.95 -0.85
N LYS A 235 27.40 0.42 -1.74
CA LYS A 235 28.37 1.22 -2.48
C LYS A 235 27.69 2.28 -3.36
N MET A 236 26.67 1.89 -4.13
CA MET A 236 25.92 2.82 -4.97
C MET A 236 25.21 3.89 -4.13
N LEU A 237 24.63 3.50 -3.00
CA LEU A 237 24.00 4.42 -2.07
C LEU A 237 24.99 5.43 -1.47
N TYR A 238 26.15 4.96 -1.00
CA TYR A 238 27.22 5.83 -0.50
C TYR A 238 27.73 6.79 -1.59
N ASP A 239 28.02 6.28 -2.78
CA ASP A 239 28.48 7.10 -3.91
C ASP A 239 27.42 8.15 -4.29
N TYR A 240 26.14 7.79 -4.24
CA TYR A 240 25.02 8.72 -4.49
C TYR A 240 24.95 9.82 -3.41
N LEU A 241 25.04 9.45 -2.12
CA LEU A 241 25.06 10.40 -0.99
C LEU A 241 26.18 11.43 -1.16
N VAL A 242 27.41 10.97 -1.43
CA VAL A 242 28.58 11.84 -1.60
C VAL A 242 28.45 12.73 -2.84
N LYS A 243 28.10 12.14 -4.00
CA LYS A 243 27.97 12.88 -5.26
C LYS A 243 26.93 13.99 -5.19
N ASN A 244 25.83 13.76 -4.47
CA ASN A 244 24.72 14.71 -4.37
C ASN A 244 24.77 15.58 -3.10
N ASN A 245 25.90 15.57 -2.38
CA ASN A 245 26.15 16.40 -1.18
C ASN A 245 25.15 16.18 -0.04
N TYR A 246 24.72 14.95 0.17
CA TYR A 246 24.00 14.59 1.39
C TYR A 246 24.98 14.58 2.58
N PRO A 247 24.57 15.06 3.77
CA PRO A 247 25.44 15.23 4.94
C PRO A 247 25.69 13.91 5.68
N ILE A 248 26.14 12.86 4.98
CA ILE A 248 26.37 11.52 5.54
C ILE A 248 27.44 11.50 6.64
N SER A 249 28.43 12.40 6.56
CA SER A 249 29.46 12.59 7.60
C SER A 249 28.90 13.00 8.96
N ASP A 250 27.67 13.54 8.99
CA ASP A 250 27.01 14.07 10.18
C ASP A 250 26.03 13.04 10.80
N VAL A 251 26.06 11.80 10.30
CA VAL A 251 25.22 10.69 10.77
C VAL A 251 26.12 9.61 11.34
N LEU A 252 25.78 9.07 12.51
CA LEU A 252 26.38 7.82 12.99
C LEU A 252 25.83 6.68 12.12
N HIS A 253 26.66 6.09 11.27
CA HIS A 253 26.16 5.13 10.28
C HIS A 253 27.12 3.98 10.02
N GLN A 254 26.58 2.90 9.45
CA GLN A 254 27.35 1.78 8.93
C GLN A 254 26.69 1.26 7.64
N PHE A 255 27.49 1.01 6.62
CA PHE A 255 27.09 0.21 5.46
C PHE A 255 27.57 -1.23 5.72
N PHE A 256 26.63 -2.17 5.77
CA PHE A 256 26.85 -3.57 6.13
C PHE A 256 26.38 -4.48 5.01
N SER A 257 27.27 -5.31 4.49
CA SER A 257 26.93 -6.30 3.48
C SER A 257 26.89 -7.69 4.11
N ILE A 258 25.77 -8.39 3.92
CA ILE A 258 25.60 -9.77 4.38
C ILE A 258 26.57 -10.66 3.60
N SER A 259 27.48 -11.32 4.32
CA SER A 259 28.46 -12.26 3.78
C SER A 259 28.57 -13.48 4.71
N GLY A 260 28.28 -14.67 4.18
CA GLY A 260 28.24 -15.90 4.98
C GLY A 260 26.87 -16.22 5.58
N GLY A 261 26.86 -17.05 6.62
CA GLY A 261 25.63 -17.59 7.21
C GLY A 261 24.71 -16.53 7.83
N PHE A 262 23.41 -16.78 7.76
CA PHE A 262 22.37 -15.84 8.18
C PHE A 262 22.49 -15.40 9.65
N ASP A 263 22.60 -16.34 10.58
CA ASP A 263 22.67 -16.06 12.02
C ASP A 263 23.95 -15.29 12.41
N GLN A 264 25.08 -15.65 11.81
CA GLN A 264 26.35 -14.95 12.04
C GLN A 264 26.25 -13.48 11.61
N SER A 265 25.62 -13.23 10.46
CA SER A 265 25.41 -11.88 9.93
C SER A 265 24.48 -11.06 10.84
N LEU A 266 23.43 -11.67 11.37
CA LEU A 266 22.53 -11.03 12.35
C LEU A 266 23.29 -10.58 13.60
N ASP A 267 24.13 -11.46 14.17
CA ASP A 267 24.89 -11.15 15.37
C ASP A 267 25.89 -9.99 15.14
N GLN A 268 26.50 -9.91 13.95
CA GLN A 268 27.39 -8.81 13.60
C GLN A 268 26.64 -7.47 13.50
N ALA A 269 25.52 -7.46 12.78
CA ALA A 269 24.67 -6.27 12.63
C ALA A 269 24.11 -5.81 13.98
N GLU A 270 23.69 -6.74 14.84
CA GLU A 270 23.22 -6.46 16.19
C GLU A 270 24.29 -5.78 17.05
N ASN A 271 25.53 -6.28 17.02
CA ASN A 271 26.63 -5.68 17.77
C ASN A 271 26.93 -4.23 17.34
N ILE A 272 26.79 -3.92 16.04
CA ILE A 272 26.91 -2.55 15.52
C ILE A 272 25.81 -1.67 16.13
N VAL A 273 24.54 -2.06 16.02
CA VAL A 273 23.39 -1.29 16.54
C VAL A 273 23.51 -1.09 18.05
N LYS A 274 23.89 -2.13 18.79
CA LYS A 274 24.10 -2.07 20.25
C LYS A 274 25.15 -1.04 20.65
N SER A 275 26.20 -0.87 19.85
CA SER A 275 27.26 0.12 20.12
C SER A 275 26.78 1.58 20.01
N TRP A 276 25.65 1.82 19.35
CA TRP A 276 25.09 3.16 19.15
C TRP A 276 24.09 3.58 20.22
N LEU A 277 23.61 2.67 21.06
CA LEU A 277 22.65 2.97 22.12
C LEU A 277 23.12 4.12 23.02
N GLU A 278 24.35 4.05 23.54
CA GLU A 278 24.86 5.09 24.44
C GLU A 278 25.12 6.44 23.71
N PRO A 279 25.81 6.50 22.56
CA PRO A 279 25.98 7.75 21.80
C PRO A 279 24.67 8.42 21.40
N VAL A 280 23.68 7.66 20.92
CA VAL A 280 22.39 8.20 20.48
C VAL A 280 21.58 8.69 21.69
N ASN A 281 21.64 7.99 22.83
CA ASN A 281 20.96 8.40 24.05
C ASN A 281 21.54 9.70 24.68
N LYS A 282 22.72 10.17 24.23
CA LYS A 282 23.29 11.46 24.66
C LYS A 282 22.79 12.65 23.83
N MET A 283 22.02 12.40 22.77
CA MET A 283 21.49 13.45 21.89
C MET A 283 20.21 14.00 22.50
N SER A 284 20.29 15.08 23.28
CA SER A 284 19.12 15.64 23.97
C SER A 284 18.28 16.59 23.12
N ARG A 285 16.98 16.66 23.42
CA ARG A 285 16.10 17.73 22.92
C ARG A 285 16.55 19.12 23.40
N THR A 286 16.22 20.12 22.59
CA THR A 286 16.45 21.55 22.87
C THR A 286 15.30 22.37 22.29
N SER A 287 15.02 23.55 22.85
CA SER A 287 14.07 24.49 22.24
C SER A 287 14.54 24.89 20.84
N GLN A 288 13.68 24.64 19.84
CA GLN A 288 13.92 24.93 18.42
C GLN A 288 12.73 25.71 17.83
N PRO A 289 13.00 26.67 16.93
CA PRO A 289 11.94 27.46 16.30
C PRO A 289 11.18 26.62 15.26
N PHE A 290 9.92 26.96 15.06
CA PHE A 290 9.01 26.37 14.06
C PHE A 290 9.51 26.47 12.63
N SER A 291 10.48 27.34 12.35
CA SER A 291 11.18 27.39 11.06
C SER A 291 11.91 26.09 10.70
N ASN A 292 12.11 25.18 11.65
CA ASN A 292 12.66 23.85 11.40
C ASN A 292 11.58 22.76 11.16
N LEU A 293 10.29 23.08 11.23
CA LEU A 293 9.23 22.13 10.88
C LEU A 293 9.05 22.06 9.37
N LYS A 294 9.00 20.83 8.86
CA LYS A 294 8.73 20.51 7.46
C LYS A 294 7.57 19.52 7.44
N ILE A 295 6.39 20.01 7.05
CA ILE A 295 5.14 19.28 7.13
C ILE A 295 4.87 18.56 5.80
N ALA A 296 4.72 17.24 5.85
CA ALA A 296 4.14 16.46 4.77
C ALA A 296 2.61 16.57 4.81
N LEU A 297 1.99 16.97 3.70
CA LEU A 297 0.54 17.03 3.54
C LEU A 297 0.09 15.87 2.67
N GLN A 298 -0.67 14.95 3.24
CA GLN A 298 -1.07 13.71 2.58
C GLN A 298 -2.56 13.42 2.74
N CYS A 299 -3.17 12.78 1.73
CA CYS A 299 -4.48 12.17 1.82
C CYS A 299 -4.40 10.64 1.92
N GLY A 300 -5.41 10.02 2.54
CA GLY A 300 -5.65 8.57 2.44
C GLY A 300 -6.99 8.29 1.76
N GLY A 301 -7.91 7.65 2.49
CA GLY A 301 -9.28 7.43 2.00
C GLY A 301 -10.10 8.72 1.93
N SER A 302 -10.01 9.46 0.81
CA SER A 302 -10.78 10.69 0.55
C SER A 302 -12.30 10.43 0.46
N ASP A 303 -13.08 11.41 0.93
CA ASP A 303 -14.54 11.48 0.78
C ASP A 303 -14.98 12.87 0.27
N ALA A 304 -16.29 13.09 0.11
CA ALA A 304 -16.83 14.39 -0.30
C ALA A 304 -16.51 15.54 0.67
N PHE A 305 -16.24 15.24 1.95
CA PHE A 305 -16.00 16.23 3.01
C PHE A 305 -14.51 16.56 3.19
N SER A 306 -13.59 15.75 2.63
CA SER A 306 -12.15 16.00 2.64
C SER A 306 -11.79 17.42 2.22
N GLY A 307 -12.37 17.93 1.13
CA GLY A 307 -12.14 19.30 0.64
C GLY A 307 -12.90 20.40 1.40
N VAL A 308 -13.72 20.05 2.38
CA VAL A 308 -14.58 20.97 3.16
C VAL A 308 -14.01 21.16 4.57
N SER A 309 -13.52 20.10 5.21
CA SER A 309 -13.06 20.11 6.60
C SER A 309 -11.56 19.80 6.72
N GLY A 310 -11.16 18.55 6.49
CA GLY A 310 -9.83 18.03 6.81
C GLY A 310 -8.69 18.70 6.00
N ASN A 311 -8.83 18.82 4.68
CA ASN A 311 -7.81 19.45 3.83
C ASN A 311 -7.67 20.95 4.16
N PRO A 312 -8.76 21.74 4.28
CA PRO A 312 -8.68 23.12 4.75
C PRO A 312 -8.04 23.29 6.13
N LEU A 313 -8.31 22.39 7.08
CA LEU A 313 -7.69 22.44 8.41
C LEU A 313 -6.17 22.21 8.35
N ALA A 314 -5.74 21.18 7.61
CA ALA A 314 -4.32 20.92 7.38
C ALA A 314 -3.63 22.11 6.69
N ALA A 315 -4.30 22.71 5.70
CA ALA A 315 -3.83 23.90 4.98
C ALA A 315 -3.70 25.13 5.90
N TYR A 316 -4.65 25.32 6.83
CA TYR A 316 -4.61 26.40 7.80
C TYR A 316 -3.37 26.30 8.68
N VAL A 317 -3.10 25.12 9.26
CA VAL A 317 -1.92 24.92 10.13
C VAL A 317 -0.62 25.00 9.31
N ALA A 318 -0.58 24.45 8.10
CA ALA A 318 0.56 24.58 7.19
C ALA A 318 0.88 26.04 6.85
N LYS A 319 -0.14 26.87 6.61
CA LYS A 319 0.03 28.32 6.43
C LYS A 319 0.71 28.95 7.65
N GLU A 320 0.24 28.66 8.86
CA GLU A 320 0.84 29.24 10.06
C GLU A 320 2.29 28.77 10.27
N VAL A 321 2.62 27.50 9.99
CA VAL A 321 4.01 27.01 9.99
C VAL A 321 4.88 27.77 8.98
N ILE A 322 4.39 28.03 7.77
CA ILE A 322 5.10 28.84 6.76
C ILE A 322 5.29 30.29 7.24
N ARG A 323 4.31 30.87 7.95
CA ARG A 323 4.44 32.21 8.56
C ARG A 323 5.48 32.24 9.67
N TYR A 324 5.74 31.13 10.36
CA TYR A 324 6.88 30.97 11.26
C TYR A 324 8.19 30.59 10.54
N GLY A 325 8.19 30.53 9.21
CA GLY A 325 9.38 30.26 8.39
C GLY A 325 9.69 28.78 8.18
N GLY A 326 8.75 27.87 8.44
CA GLY A 326 8.88 26.44 8.12
C GLY A 326 8.49 26.13 6.68
N SER A 327 8.28 24.84 6.39
CA SER A 327 7.87 24.36 5.06
C SER A 327 6.67 23.43 5.12
N ALA A 328 5.91 23.38 4.03
CA ALA A 328 4.88 22.37 3.81
C ALA A 328 5.03 21.78 2.40
N ASN A 329 4.81 20.48 2.27
CA ASN A 329 4.97 19.73 1.02
C ASN A 329 3.66 19.00 0.69
N LEU A 330 3.03 19.38 -0.41
CA LEU A 330 1.94 18.64 -1.03
C LEU A 330 2.51 17.75 -2.13
N ALA A 331 1.99 16.54 -2.28
CA ALA A 331 2.43 15.62 -3.32
C ALA A 331 1.20 15.12 -4.10
N GLU A 332 1.16 13.83 -4.47
CA GLU A 332 -0.02 13.17 -5.06
C GLU A 332 -0.39 13.74 -6.45
N THR A 333 0.52 13.63 -7.44
CA THR A 333 0.37 14.25 -8.77
C THR A 333 -0.95 13.87 -9.45
N ASP A 334 -1.37 12.61 -9.37
CA ASP A 334 -2.64 12.17 -9.95
C ASP A 334 -3.86 12.73 -9.21
N GLU A 335 -3.76 13.03 -7.93
CA GLU A 335 -4.80 13.68 -7.14
C GLU A 335 -4.88 15.20 -7.36
N LEU A 336 -4.08 15.78 -8.25
CA LEU A 336 -4.19 17.19 -8.65
C LEU A 336 -4.58 17.37 -10.12
N ILE A 337 -4.81 16.29 -10.86
CA ILE A 337 -5.24 16.34 -12.25
C ILE A 337 -6.66 16.92 -12.31
N GLY A 338 -6.84 18.05 -13.01
CA GLY A 338 -8.10 18.79 -13.06
C GLY A 338 -8.23 19.90 -12.00
N ALA A 339 -7.27 20.04 -11.07
CA ALA A 339 -7.23 21.12 -10.09
C ALA A 339 -6.18 22.21 -10.42
N GLU A 340 -5.61 22.19 -11.63
CA GLU A 340 -4.53 23.08 -12.03
C GLU A 340 -4.95 24.55 -11.93
N SER A 341 -6.23 24.83 -12.24
CA SER A 341 -6.82 26.16 -12.14
C SER A 341 -6.83 26.71 -10.72
N TYR A 342 -6.88 25.87 -9.68
CA TYR A 342 -6.77 26.26 -8.28
C TYR A 342 -5.32 26.38 -7.82
N VAL A 343 -4.49 25.37 -8.15
CA VAL A 343 -3.08 25.32 -7.73
C VAL A 343 -2.31 26.53 -8.27
N LEU A 344 -2.61 26.95 -9.50
CA LEU A 344 -1.89 28.02 -10.20
C LEU A 344 -2.44 29.44 -9.93
N GLN A 345 -3.43 29.61 -9.03
CA GLN A 345 -3.94 30.94 -8.66
C GLN A 345 -2.90 31.82 -7.95
N ASN A 346 -1.98 31.21 -7.19
CA ASN A 346 -0.92 31.90 -6.47
C ASN A 346 0.38 31.08 -6.57
N VAL A 347 1.21 31.38 -7.56
CA VAL A 347 2.44 30.63 -7.85
C VAL A 347 3.62 31.57 -8.07
N ARG A 348 4.77 31.24 -7.50
CA ARG A 348 5.92 32.14 -7.35
C ARG A 348 6.42 32.72 -8.67
N SER A 349 6.42 31.91 -9.71
CA SER A 349 6.92 32.29 -11.02
C SER A 349 6.32 31.44 -12.13
N ILE A 350 6.42 31.94 -13.36
CA ILE A 350 5.96 31.20 -14.54
C ILE A 350 6.75 29.91 -14.74
N GLN A 351 8.00 29.85 -14.28
CA GLN A 351 8.84 28.65 -14.35
C GLN A 351 8.29 27.57 -13.42
N VAL A 352 7.87 27.93 -12.21
CA VAL A 352 7.23 27.01 -11.25
C VAL A 352 5.90 26.52 -11.81
N ALA A 353 5.09 27.41 -12.39
CA ALA A 353 3.83 27.04 -13.04
C ALA A 353 4.03 26.05 -14.20
N ARG A 354 5.04 26.28 -15.06
CA ARG A 354 5.39 25.37 -16.15
C ARG A 354 5.90 24.03 -15.64
N LYS A 355 6.72 24.03 -14.58
CA LYS A 355 7.21 22.79 -13.97
C LYS A 355 6.05 21.95 -13.44
N PHE A 356 5.11 22.55 -12.70
CA PHE A 356 3.91 21.88 -12.21
C PHE A 356 3.10 21.23 -13.35
N LEU A 357 2.77 21.98 -14.40
CA LEU A 357 2.02 21.45 -15.54
C LEU A 357 2.78 20.32 -16.26
N SER A 358 4.09 20.46 -16.42
CA SER A 358 4.91 19.40 -17.04
C SER A 358 4.97 18.15 -16.19
N THR A 359 5.03 18.27 -14.87
CA THR A 359 4.95 17.12 -13.94
C THR A 359 3.62 16.36 -14.11
N VAL A 360 2.50 17.09 -14.18
CA VAL A 360 1.18 16.49 -14.43
C VAL A 360 1.13 15.76 -15.77
N GLU A 361 1.60 16.40 -16.85
CA GLU A 361 1.63 15.80 -18.19
C GLU A 361 2.50 14.55 -18.25
N GLN A 362 3.69 14.58 -17.64
CA GLN A 362 4.61 13.45 -17.59
C GLN A 362 4.03 12.28 -16.79
N PHE A 363 3.33 12.56 -15.68
CA PHE A 363 2.66 11.51 -14.91
C PHE A 363 1.55 10.84 -15.74
N GLN A 364 0.72 11.63 -16.42
CA GLN A 364 -0.33 11.12 -17.31
C GLN A 364 0.24 10.26 -18.44
N GLU A 365 1.36 10.71 -19.04
CA GLU A 365 2.05 9.95 -20.08
C GLU A 365 2.55 8.62 -19.54
N LYS A 366 3.27 8.61 -18.41
CA LYS A 366 3.74 7.39 -17.75
C LYS A 366 2.59 6.43 -17.46
N ALA A 367 1.49 6.90 -16.88
CA ALA A 367 0.33 6.06 -16.58
C ALA A 367 -0.30 5.44 -17.86
N SER A 368 -0.30 6.19 -18.97
CA SER A 368 -0.84 5.72 -20.25
C SER A 368 -0.07 4.55 -20.85
N TRP A 369 1.24 4.46 -20.59
CA TRP A 369 2.05 3.32 -21.03
C TRP A 369 1.55 2.01 -20.43
N HIS A 370 0.98 2.06 -19.23
CA HIS A 370 0.40 0.92 -18.53
C HIS A 370 -1.08 0.69 -18.82
N GLY A 371 -1.67 1.43 -19.77
CA GLY A 371 -3.09 1.33 -20.10
C GLY A 371 -4.01 2.00 -19.06
N HIS A 372 -3.47 2.93 -18.26
CA HIS A 372 -4.23 3.69 -17.27
C HIS A 372 -4.38 5.16 -17.68
N SER A 373 -5.40 5.81 -17.12
CA SER A 373 -5.67 7.22 -17.30
C SER A 373 -6.07 7.86 -15.97
N ALA A 374 -6.02 9.19 -15.90
CA ALA A 374 -6.44 9.94 -14.72
C ALA A 374 -7.89 9.63 -14.31
N GLU A 375 -8.80 9.40 -15.28
CA GLU A 375 -10.20 9.02 -15.03
C GLU A 375 -10.35 7.68 -14.30
N GLY A 376 -9.30 6.84 -14.26
CA GLY A 376 -9.25 5.63 -13.44
C GLY A 376 -9.34 5.92 -11.94
N ASN A 377 -9.00 7.13 -11.51
CA ASN A 377 -9.16 7.68 -10.17
C ASN A 377 -10.31 8.72 -10.24
N PRO A 378 -11.38 8.70 -9.42
CA PRO A 378 -11.64 8.01 -8.14
C PRO A 378 -11.85 6.49 -8.20
N SER A 379 -11.63 5.81 -7.05
CA SER A 379 -11.95 4.40 -6.83
C SER A 379 -13.46 4.16 -6.66
N GLY A 380 -13.91 2.89 -6.71
CA GLY A 380 -15.32 2.56 -6.43
C GLY A 380 -15.79 2.97 -5.02
N GLY A 381 -14.90 2.89 -4.03
CA GLY A 381 -15.17 3.38 -2.67
C GLY A 381 -15.30 4.90 -2.59
N ASN A 382 -14.52 5.65 -3.38
CA ASN A 382 -14.65 7.11 -3.50
C ASN A 382 -15.96 7.51 -4.20
N ASN A 383 -16.35 6.79 -5.27
CA ASN A 383 -17.62 7.03 -5.97
C ASN A 383 -18.82 6.85 -5.04
N PHE A 384 -18.80 5.80 -4.19
CA PHE A 384 -19.83 5.56 -3.18
C PHE A 384 -19.95 6.71 -2.17
N ARG A 385 -18.90 7.51 -1.96
CA ARG A 385 -18.84 8.60 -0.98
C ARG A 385 -18.88 9.99 -1.61
N GLY A 386 -19.43 10.11 -2.82
CA GLY A 386 -19.72 11.41 -3.43
C GLY A 386 -18.61 12.04 -4.25
N LEU A 387 -17.51 11.31 -4.53
CA LEU A 387 -16.45 11.77 -5.43
C LEU A 387 -16.67 11.16 -6.82
N TYR A 388 -17.38 11.87 -7.70
CA TYR A 388 -17.90 11.31 -8.95
C TYR A 388 -16.87 11.16 -10.08
N ASN A 389 -15.84 12.00 -10.09
CA ASN A 389 -14.81 12.02 -11.12
C ASN A 389 -13.52 12.64 -10.58
N ILE A 390 -12.48 12.62 -11.42
CA ILE A 390 -11.15 13.08 -11.02
C ILE A 390 -11.16 14.55 -10.59
N ALA A 391 -11.92 15.41 -11.26
CA ALA A 391 -11.90 16.84 -10.96
C ALA A 391 -12.46 17.19 -9.58
N ILE A 392 -13.62 16.63 -9.16
CA ILE A 392 -14.12 16.86 -7.79
C ILE A 392 -13.07 16.42 -6.77
N LYS A 393 -12.52 15.23 -6.97
CA LYS A 393 -11.51 14.67 -6.07
C LYS A 393 -10.29 15.58 -6.00
N SER A 394 -9.78 16.01 -7.15
CA SER A 394 -8.59 16.84 -7.25
C SER A 394 -8.78 18.24 -6.68
N ILE A 395 -9.93 18.87 -6.93
CA ILE A 395 -10.23 20.18 -6.32
C ILE A 395 -10.22 20.05 -4.80
N GLY A 396 -10.88 19.01 -4.27
CA GLY A 396 -10.88 18.71 -2.84
C GLY A 396 -9.46 18.47 -2.28
N ALA A 397 -8.64 17.69 -2.97
CA ALA A 397 -7.24 17.43 -2.59
C ALA A 397 -6.38 18.72 -2.62
N ALA A 398 -6.59 19.58 -3.60
CA ALA A 398 -5.86 20.84 -3.77
C ALA A 398 -6.15 21.84 -2.63
N MET A 399 -7.26 21.70 -1.90
CA MET A 399 -7.58 22.51 -0.72
C MET A 399 -6.57 22.35 0.44
N LYS A 400 -5.62 21.40 0.34
CA LYS A 400 -4.44 21.32 1.22
C LYS A 400 -3.47 22.51 1.03
N ARG A 401 -3.59 23.26 -0.07
CA ARG A 401 -2.98 24.59 -0.22
C ARG A 401 -3.98 25.65 0.22
N HIS A 402 -3.64 26.42 1.26
CA HIS A 402 -4.46 27.55 1.67
C HIS A 402 -4.46 28.62 0.56
N PRO A 403 -5.59 29.30 0.26
CA PRO A 403 -5.67 30.28 -0.84
C PRO A 403 -4.56 31.34 -0.83
N ASP A 404 -4.26 31.91 0.34
CA ASP A 404 -3.19 32.91 0.55
C ASP A 404 -1.76 32.39 0.36
N VAL A 405 -1.53 31.07 0.38
CA VAL A 405 -0.19 30.48 0.33
C VAL A 405 0.26 30.33 -1.12
N CYS A 406 1.44 30.87 -1.42
CA CYS A 406 2.05 30.79 -2.74
C CYS A 406 2.72 29.42 -2.93
N LEU A 407 2.50 28.76 -4.08
CA LEU A 407 3.32 27.62 -4.51
C LEU A 407 4.73 28.14 -4.86
N ASP A 408 5.73 27.76 -4.08
CA ASP A 408 7.10 28.24 -4.23
C ASP A 408 7.96 27.36 -5.12
N TYR A 409 7.81 26.04 -4.97
CA TYR A 409 8.72 25.07 -5.57
C TYR A 409 7.95 23.85 -6.09
N VAL A 410 8.43 23.30 -7.20
CA VAL A 410 8.04 21.98 -7.69
C VAL A 410 9.31 21.13 -7.70
N ILE A 411 9.29 19.99 -7.02
CA ILE A 411 10.47 19.14 -6.80
C ILE A 411 10.20 17.70 -7.26
N GLU A 412 11.27 16.97 -7.58
CA GLU A 412 11.19 15.55 -7.91
C GLU A 412 10.97 14.71 -6.64
N TYR A 413 10.50 13.47 -6.80
CA TYR A 413 10.26 12.54 -5.69
C TYR A 413 11.49 12.36 -4.79
N GLY A 414 11.40 12.72 -3.51
CA GLY A 414 12.49 12.58 -2.54
C GLY A 414 13.59 13.66 -2.65
N GLU A 415 13.43 14.67 -3.51
CA GLU A 415 14.40 15.76 -3.63
C GLU A 415 14.39 16.61 -2.32
N PRO A 416 15.56 16.95 -1.73
CA PRO A 416 15.60 17.67 -0.46
C PRO A 416 14.95 19.05 -0.50
N MET A 417 14.04 19.34 0.43
CA MET A 417 13.51 20.69 0.66
C MET A 417 14.55 21.55 1.37
N ARG A 418 15.16 22.50 0.64
CA ARG A 418 16.26 23.33 1.16
C ARG A 418 15.82 24.64 1.79
N ASP A 419 14.75 25.24 1.28
CA ASP A 419 14.26 26.54 1.69
C ASP A 419 12.89 26.44 2.41
N ALA A 420 12.52 27.51 3.10
CA ALA A 420 11.19 27.66 3.68
C ALA A 420 10.16 28.00 2.60
N GLY A 421 8.96 27.43 2.68
CA GLY A 421 7.89 27.72 1.73
C GLY A 421 6.95 26.54 1.47
N TYR A 422 6.11 26.69 0.46
CA TYR A 422 5.18 25.65 0.03
C TYR A 422 5.70 24.91 -1.21
N TYR A 423 5.83 23.59 -1.08
CA TYR A 423 6.36 22.70 -2.09
C TYR A 423 5.24 21.86 -2.69
N PHE A 424 5.36 21.58 -3.99
CA PHE A 424 4.72 20.46 -4.63
C PHE A 424 5.77 19.42 -5.04
N MET A 425 5.61 18.16 -4.67
CA MET A 425 6.52 17.07 -5.03
C MET A 425 5.85 16.09 -5.99
N ASP A 426 6.52 15.73 -7.09
CA ASP A 426 6.03 14.66 -7.96
C ASP A 426 5.96 13.33 -7.21
N SER A 427 4.79 12.71 -7.16
CA SER A 427 4.58 11.38 -6.56
C SER A 427 3.31 10.73 -7.10
N PRO A 428 3.16 9.41 -6.97
CA PRO A 428 1.85 8.77 -7.07
C PRO A 428 0.98 9.15 -5.86
N GLY A 429 -0.34 9.02 -5.99
CA GLY A 429 -1.33 9.26 -4.94
C GLY A 429 -1.52 8.09 -3.97
N ASN A 430 -0.80 6.98 -4.15
CA ASN A 430 -0.72 5.96 -3.11
C ASN A 430 -0.03 6.56 -1.88
N ASP A 431 -0.69 6.46 -0.72
CA ASP A 431 -0.37 7.25 0.46
C ASP A 431 1.02 6.98 1.02
N LEU A 432 1.37 5.71 1.21
CA LEU A 432 2.68 5.31 1.72
C LEU A 432 3.80 5.61 0.73
N GLU A 433 3.55 5.44 -0.58
CA GLU A 433 4.52 5.80 -1.62
C GLU A 433 4.77 7.31 -1.63
N SER A 434 3.73 8.14 -1.52
CA SER A 434 3.88 9.59 -1.48
C SER A 434 4.64 10.06 -0.23
N ILE A 435 4.24 9.57 0.96
CA ILE A 435 4.87 9.92 2.23
C ILE A 435 6.36 9.58 2.23
N ALA A 436 6.75 8.42 1.70
CA ALA A 436 8.16 8.04 1.63
C ALA A 436 9.01 9.08 0.89
N GLY A 437 8.51 9.62 -0.23
CA GLY A 437 9.16 10.72 -0.93
C GLY A 437 9.21 12.00 -0.08
N GLN A 438 8.11 12.37 0.57
CA GLN A 438 8.04 13.58 1.40
C GLN A 438 8.98 13.51 2.61
N VAL A 439 9.10 12.33 3.23
CA VAL A 439 10.04 12.06 4.33
C VAL A 439 11.47 12.08 3.81
N ALA A 440 11.77 11.47 2.66
CA ALA A 440 13.10 11.55 2.05
C ALA A 440 13.49 13.00 1.69
N SER A 441 12.52 13.83 1.30
CA SER A 441 12.69 15.28 1.10
C SER A 441 12.94 16.06 2.40
N GLY A 442 12.79 15.43 3.57
CA GLY A 442 13.13 15.96 4.89
C GLY A 442 11.94 16.32 5.77
N SER A 443 10.71 15.89 5.45
CA SER A 443 9.53 16.16 6.28
C SER A 443 9.62 15.45 7.63
N ASN A 444 9.62 16.22 8.72
CA ASN A 444 9.77 15.72 10.09
C ASN A 444 8.43 15.67 10.87
N MET A 445 7.31 15.89 10.18
CA MET A 445 5.95 15.75 10.68
C MET A 445 5.03 15.45 9.49
N ILE A 446 4.03 14.58 9.69
CA ILE A 446 3.03 14.24 8.65
C ILE A 446 1.64 14.67 9.13
N PHE A 447 0.92 15.42 8.30
CA PHE A 447 -0.52 15.62 8.43
C PHE A 447 -1.23 14.72 7.43
N PHE A 448 -1.98 13.78 7.97
CA PHE A 448 -2.65 12.74 7.20
C PHE A 448 -4.16 12.95 7.26
N VAL A 449 -4.76 13.43 6.18
CA VAL A 449 -6.21 13.65 6.10
C VAL A 449 -6.91 12.39 5.60
N THR A 450 -8.00 12.00 6.23
CA THR A 450 -8.75 10.81 5.84
C THR A 450 -10.24 10.93 6.15
N GLY A 451 -11.08 10.61 5.17
CA GLY A 451 -12.52 10.53 5.37
C GLY A 451 -13.02 9.17 5.85
N ASN A 452 -12.26 8.10 5.57
CA ASN A 452 -12.61 6.76 6.02
C ASN A 452 -11.91 6.34 7.32
N GLY A 453 -10.94 7.11 7.78
CA GLY A 453 -10.17 6.77 8.98
C GLY A 453 -8.99 5.86 8.67
N SER A 454 -8.13 6.26 7.73
CA SER A 454 -6.89 5.53 7.49
C SER A 454 -5.95 5.59 8.69
N ILE A 455 -5.28 4.47 8.97
CA ILE A 455 -4.38 4.31 10.12
C ILE A 455 -2.91 4.34 9.72
N THR A 456 -2.61 4.88 8.53
CA THR A 456 -1.26 4.97 7.97
C THR A 456 -0.35 5.78 8.89
N ASN A 457 0.82 5.23 9.24
CA ASN A 457 1.89 5.93 9.94
C ASN A 457 3.24 5.55 9.34
N PHE A 458 4.26 6.39 9.57
CA PHE A 458 5.62 6.17 9.10
C PHE A 458 6.57 5.80 10.26
N PRO A 459 7.56 4.90 10.10
CA PRO A 459 8.27 4.29 11.24
C PRO A 459 9.02 5.27 12.15
N PHE A 460 9.51 6.38 11.61
CA PHE A 460 10.35 7.33 12.36
C PHE A 460 9.89 8.79 12.24
N VAL A 461 8.71 9.04 11.69
CA VAL A 461 8.14 10.40 11.55
C VAL A 461 6.74 10.41 12.14
N PRO A 462 6.44 11.30 13.11
CA PRO A 462 5.13 11.34 13.74
C PRO A 462 4.05 11.76 12.72
N THR A 463 2.90 11.10 12.82
CA THR A 463 1.73 11.34 11.95
C THR A 463 0.55 11.81 12.78
N ILE A 464 0.02 12.99 12.45
CA ILE A 464 -1.25 13.52 12.98
C ILE A 464 -2.35 13.15 11.98
N LYS A 465 -3.28 12.30 12.39
CA LYS A 465 -4.41 11.86 11.57
C LYS A 465 -5.64 12.73 11.80
N ILE A 466 -6.20 13.23 10.69
CA ILE A 466 -7.28 14.22 10.67
C ILE A 466 -8.49 13.61 9.97
N VAL A 467 -9.58 13.43 10.71
CA VAL A 467 -10.83 12.83 10.19
C VAL A 467 -11.82 13.89 9.76
N THR A 468 -12.47 13.68 8.61
CA THR A 468 -13.30 14.70 7.94
C THR A 468 -14.69 14.90 8.54
N THR A 469 -15.24 13.90 9.25
CA THR A 469 -16.57 13.91 9.87
C THR A 469 -16.53 13.47 11.33
N THR A 470 -17.43 14.03 12.16
CA THR A 470 -17.46 13.79 13.60
C THR A 470 -17.87 12.36 13.93
N ASP A 471 -18.85 11.80 13.21
CA ASP A 471 -19.29 10.41 13.43
C ASP A 471 -18.19 9.40 13.16
N ARG A 472 -17.39 9.62 12.11
CA ARG A 472 -16.23 8.78 11.83
C ARG A 472 -15.15 8.94 12.89
N PHE A 473 -14.91 10.16 13.37
CA PHE A 473 -13.97 10.39 14.47
C PHE A 473 -14.40 9.65 15.74
N ASN A 474 -15.68 9.72 16.12
CA ASN A 474 -16.20 9.02 17.30
C ASN A 474 -16.08 7.49 17.17
N LEU A 475 -16.31 6.95 15.97
CA LEU A 475 -16.13 5.52 15.71
C LEU A 475 -14.67 5.06 15.83
N LEU A 476 -13.72 5.94 15.52
CA LEU A 476 -12.29 5.64 15.42
C LEU A 476 -11.45 6.48 16.40
N GLU A 477 -12.03 6.93 17.52
CA GLU A 477 -11.41 7.91 18.43
C GLU A 477 -10.06 7.42 19.01
N LYS A 478 -9.89 6.10 19.10
CA LYS A 478 -8.66 5.45 19.58
C LYS A 478 -7.54 5.42 18.54
N ASP A 479 -7.87 5.69 17.28
CA ASP A 479 -6.97 5.60 16.13
C ASP A 479 -6.76 6.95 15.44
N MET A 480 -7.40 8.05 15.92
CA MET A 480 -7.44 9.35 15.24
C MET A 480 -7.06 10.50 16.18
N ASP A 481 -6.28 11.46 15.67
CA ASP A 481 -5.75 12.57 16.48
C ASP A 481 -6.68 13.79 16.48
N VAL A 482 -7.33 14.10 15.34
CA VAL A 482 -8.08 15.35 15.14
C VAL A 482 -9.44 15.10 14.48
N ASN A 483 -10.51 15.66 15.06
CA ASN A 483 -11.84 15.75 14.46
C ASN A 483 -11.97 17.06 13.65
N ALA A 484 -11.85 17.01 12.33
CA ALA A 484 -12.15 18.16 11.46
C ALA A 484 -13.66 18.28 11.15
N GLY A 485 -14.44 17.22 11.36
CA GLY A 485 -15.90 17.21 11.22
C GLY A 485 -16.60 18.25 12.10
N ALA A 486 -15.98 18.60 13.23
CA ALA A 486 -16.44 19.68 14.11
C ALA A 486 -16.63 21.03 13.37
N TYR A 487 -15.97 21.25 12.22
CA TYR A 487 -16.21 22.41 11.37
C TYR A 487 -17.63 22.42 10.80
N GLN A 488 -18.10 21.27 10.35
CA GLN A 488 -19.45 21.07 9.83
C GLN A 488 -20.50 21.19 10.94
N ASP A 489 -20.12 20.83 12.18
CA ASP A 489 -20.94 20.97 13.38
C ASP A 489 -21.00 22.42 13.93
N GLY A 490 -20.36 23.37 13.24
CA GLY A 490 -20.40 24.80 13.55
C GLY A 490 -19.19 25.35 14.32
N THR A 491 -18.15 24.55 14.56
CA THR A 491 -16.90 25.05 15.16
C THR A 491 -16.12 25.90 14.14
N PRO A 492 -15.71 27.14 14.46
CA PRO A 492 -14.94 27.95 13.52
C PRO A 492 -13.59 27.32 13.15
N MET A 493 -13.22 27.38 11.86
CA MET A 493 -11.93 26.86 11.35
C MET A 493 -10.72 27.46 12.09
N GLU A 494 -10.78 28.73 12.48
CA GLU A 494 -9.72 29.40 13.25
C GLU A 494 -9.46 28.72 14.61
N LYS A 495 -10.53 28.29 15.29
CA LYS A 495 -10.42 27.58 16.57
C LYS A 495 -9.80 26.20 16.39
N LEU A 496 -10.29 25.43 15.41
CA LEU A 496 -9.73 24.13 15.07
C LEU A 496 -8.26 24.24 14.66
N GLY A 497 -7.92 25.24 13.85
CA GLY A 497 -6.56 25.52 13.43
C GLY A 497 -5.63 25.87 14.59
N THR A 498 -6.09 26.67 15.55
CA THR A 498 -5.32 27.01 16.75
C THR A 498 -5.06 25.78 17.64
N ASP A 499 -6.08 24.94 17.81
CA ASP A 499 -5.97 23.71 18.61
C ASP A 499 -5.02 22.70 17.95
N MET A 500 -5.14 22.51 16.64
CA MET A 500 -4.26 21.63 15.89
C MET A 500 -2.82 22.15 15.82
N LEU A 501 -2.59 23.47 15.69
CA LEU A 501 -1.24 24.06 15.74
C LEU A 501 -0.57 23.79 17.10
N SER A 502 -1.33 23.88 18.20
CA SER A 502 -0.84 23.55 19.54
C SER A 502 -0.49 22.07 19.65
N LEU A 503 -1.36 21.18 19.14
CA LEU A 503 -1.09 19.74 19.07
C LEU A 503 0.16 19.43 18.22
N THR A 504 0.36 20.15 17.11
CA THR A 504 1.59 20.03 16.29
C THR A 504 2.83 20.36 17.11
N ALA A 505 2.79 21.42 17.93
CA ALA A 505 3.90 21.78 18.82
C ALA A 505 4.19 20.67 19.85
N ASP A 506 3.14 20.14 20.49
CA ASP A 506 3.24 19.10 21.51
C ASP A 506 3.81 17.80 20.94
N ILE A 507 3.32 17.38 19.77
CA ILE A 507 3.78 16.16 19.11
C ILE A 507 5.21 16.35 18.58
N ALA A 508 5.53 17.50 17.98
CA ALA A 508 6.91 17.79 17.57
C ALA A 508 7.89 17.77 18.76
N SER A 509 7.42 18.18 19.93
CA SER A 509 8.16 18.21 21.19
C SER A 509 8.34 16.84 21.87
N GLY A 510 7.74 15.77 21.32
CA GLY A 510 7.93 14.40 21.80
C GLY A 510 6.68 13.74 22.37
N THR A 511 5.53 14.42 22.40
CA THR A 511 4.27 13.76 22.74
C THR A 511 3.95 12.73 21.64
N PRO A 512 3.71 11.44 21.98
CA PRO A 512 3.37 10.45 20.97
C PRO A 512 1.99 10.73 20.37
N SER A 513 1.89 10.73 19.04
CA SER A 513 0.60 10.73 18.35
C SER A 513 -0.16 9.43 18.62
N VAL A 514 -1.45 9.41 18.30
CA VAL A 514 -2.27 8.20 18.42
C VAL A 514 -1.68 7.05 17.58
N GLY A 515 -1.13 7.37 16.40
CA GLY A 515 -0.48 6.40 15.53
C GLY A 515 0.77 5.76 16.12
N GLU A 516 1.60 6.57 16.78
CA GLU A 516 2.81 6.08 17.46
C GLU A 516 2.45 5.17 18.63
N LYS A 517 1.39 5.49 19.38
CA LYS A 517 0.88 4.64 20.48
C LYS A 517 0.33 3.30 19.99
N ALA A 518 -0.23 3.26 18.78
CA ALA A 518 -0.76 2.04 18.18
C ALA A 518 0.33 1.02 17.78
N GLY A 519 1.60 1.46 17.62
CA GLY A 519 2.71 0.58 17.26
C GLY A 519 2.62 -0.01 15.85
N HIS A 520 1.91 0.67 14.94
CA HIS A 520 1.73 0.31 13.54
C HIS A 520 2.39 1.35 12.64
N SER A 521 3.24 0.95 11.71
CA SER A 521 3.90 1.83 10.73
C SER A 521 4.43 1.02 9.55
N GLN A 522 4.46 1.64 8.37
CA GLN A 522 4.88 0.97 7.14
C GLN A 522 5.62 1.93 6.21
N VAL A 523 6.37 1.37 5.24
CA VAL A 523 7.08 2.13 4.21
C VAL A 523 6.79 1.48 2.86
N SER A 524 6.47 2.32 1.88
CA SER A 524 6.42 1.94 0.46
C SER A 524 7.15 3.01 -0.32
N ILE A 525 8.01 2.65 -1.28
CA ILE A 525 8.70 3.61 -2.15
C ILE A 525 8.00 3.57 -3.50
N TRP A 526 8.01 4.68 -4.27
CA TRP A 526 7.42 4.70 -5.61
C TRP A 526 7.97 3.56 -6.48
N ARG A 527 7.05 2.66 -6.83
CA ARG A 527 7.32 1.38 -7.49
C ARG A 527 8.06 1.50 -8.81
N ASN A 528 8.86 0.49 -9.08
CA ASN A 528 9.52 0.26 -10.36
C ASN A 528 8.51 -0.12 -11.45
N TRP A 529 8.00 0.88 -12.16
CA TRP A 529 7.13 0.67 -13.32
C TRP A 529 7.93 0.05 -14.47
N GLN A 530 7.53 -1.15 -14.90
CA GLN A 530 8.30 -1.98 -15.84
C GLN A 530 8.32 -1.45 -17.28
N GLN A 531 7.40 -0.54 -17.64
CA GLN A 531 7.37 0.06 -18.97
C GLN A 531 7.97 1.46 -18.93
N ASN A 532 8.89 1.71 -19.86
CA ASN A 532 9.51 3.02 -20.06
C ASN A 532 8.95 3.75 -21.29
N ASP A 533 8.00 3.13 -22.01
CA ASP A 533 7.31 3.68 -23.17
C ASP A 533 6.00 2.91 -23.45
N ALA A 534 5.24 3.37 -24.45
CA ALA A 534 3.96 2.77 -24.85
C ALA A 534 4.06 1.56 -25.81
N SER A 535 5.27 1.04 -26.10
CA SER A 535 5.47 0.05 -27.17
C SER A 535 4.79 -1.29 -26.90
N LYS A 536 4.61 -1.66 -25.62
CA LYS A 536 4.01 -2.94 -25.19
C LYS A 536 2.59 -2.80 -24.66
N THR A 537 2.03 -1.59 -24.59
CA THR A 537 0.71 -1.34 -24.00
C THR A 537 -0.38 -2.19 -24.65
N ALA A 538 -0.42 -2.25 -25.98
CA ALA A 538 -1.41 -3.05 -26.71
C ALA A 538 -1.25 -4.56 -26.45
N GLN A 539 -0.02 -5.06 -26.29
CA GLN A 539 0.23 -6.46 -25.97
C GLN A 539 -0.28 -6.79 -24.56
N ILE A 540 0.01 -5.94 -23.57
CA ILE A 540 -0.40 -6.12 -22.18
C ILE A 540 -1.92 -6.11 -22.04
N LEU A 541 -2.58 -5.14 -22.69
CA LEU A 541 -4.04 -5.01 -22.66
C LEU A 541 -4.77 -6.18 -23.32
N ASN A 542 -4.11 -6.89 -24.25
CA ASN A 542 -4.68 -8.00 -25.02
C ASN A 542 -4.02 -9.36 -24.70
N MET A 543 -3.35 -9.49 -23.54
CA MET A 543 -2.79 -10.76 -23.10
C MET A 543 -3.88 -11.84 -23.01
N VAL A 544 -3.66 -12.97 -23.68
CA VAL A 544 -4.60 -14.09 -23.73
C VAL A 544 -4.36 -14.97 -22.51
N LYS A 545 -5.43 -15.29 -21.79
CA LYS A 545 -5.36 -16.22 -20.66
C LYS A 545 -4.86 -17.60 -21.13
N PRO A 546 -3.92 -18.24 -20.42
CA PRO A 546 -3.54 -19.63 -20.64
C PRO A 546 -4.75 -20.59 -20.64
N ASN A 547 -4.58 -21.75 -21.27
CA ASN A 547 -5.68 -22.68 -21.51
C ASN A 547 -6.03 -23.61 -20.32
N GLY A 548 -5.23 -23.58 -19.25
CA GLY A 548 -5.39 -24.39 -18.05
C GLY A 548 -4.94 -25.85 -18.16
N ARG A 549 -4.41 -26.31 -19.31
CA ARG A 549 -4.09 -27.72 -19.56
C ARG A 549 -2.66 -28.06 -19.17
N SER A 550 -2.48 -29.17 -18.46
CA SER A 550 -1.18 -29.70 -18.08
C SER A 550 -0.30 -30.09 -19.28
N ILE A 551 1.01 -29.98 -19.10
CA ILE A 551 2.03 -30.45 -20.05
C ILE A 551 2.20 -31.96 -19.91
N SER A 552 2.28 -32.67 -21.04
CA SER A 552 2.54 -34.11 -21.03
C SER A 552 3.98 -34.40 -20.61
N VAL A 553 4.18 -35.25 -19.60
CA VAL A 553 5.52 -35.62 -19.10
C VAL A 553 5.98 -36.96 -19.67
N HIS A 554 7.22 -37.02 -20.14
CA HIS A 554 7.86 -38.23 -20.66
C HIS A 554 8.49 -39.08 -19.55
N ASN A 555 8.64 -40.39 -19.79
CA ASN A 555 9.35 -41.33 -18.90
C ASN A 555 8.88 -41.28 -17.44
N THR A 556 7.58 -41.17 -17.21
CA THR A 556 7.00 -41.14 -15.86
C THR A 556 7.38 -42.38 -15.05
N LYS A 557 7.64 -42.17 -13.76
CA LYS A 557 8.11 -43.20 -12.82
C LYS A 557 7.12 -43.39 -11.69
N ASN A 558 7.26 -44.48 -10.96
CA ASN A 558 6.44 -44.78 -9.79
C ASN A 558 7.35 -45.28 -8.66
N SER A 559 7.16 -44.74 -7.47
CA SER A 559 7.88 -45.03 -6.24
C SER A 559 7.00 -45.68 -5.16
N ASN A 560 5.67 -45.51 -5.24
CA ASN A 560 4.65 -45.90 -4.25
C ASN A 560 4.99 -45.39 -2.84
N ARG A 561 5.59 -44.21 -2.74
CA ARG A 561 5.96 -43.60 -1.46
C ARG A 561 4.73 -42.99 -0.79
N LYS A 562 4.81 -42.90 0.54
CA LYS A 562 3.75 -42.39 1.41
C LYS A 562 4.33 -41.40 2.41
N PHE A 563 3.49 -40.50 2.90
CA PHE A 563 3.80 -39.59 4.00
C PHE A 563 2.63 -39.54 4.99
N LEU A 564 2.88 -38.95 6.17
CA LEU A 564 1.86 -38.76 7.19
C LEU A 564 1.12 -37.46 6.90
N ALA A 565 -0.13 -37.54 6.48
CA ALA A 565 -0.92 -36.36 6.10
C ALA A 565 -1.89 -35.96 7.21
N VAL A 566 -2.22 -34.67 7.26
CA VAL A 566 -3.39 -34.12 7.94
C VAL A 566 -4.62 -34.38 7.07
N GLN A 567 -5.65 -35.02 7.62
CA GLN A 567 -6.90 -35.24 6.90
C GLN A 567 -7.75 -33.97 6.95
N THR A 568 -7.94 -33.33 5.80
CA THR A 568 -8.78 -32.13 5.63
C THR A 568 -10.05 -32.45 4.84
N GLU A 569 -10.97 -31.48 4.74
CA GLU A 569 -12.14 -31.58 3.84
C GLU A 569 -11.73 -31.71 2.36
N SER A 570 -10.57 -31.18 2.00
CA SER A 570 -9.99 -31.26 0.65
C SER A 570 -9.19 -32.53 0.41
N GLY A 571 -9.13 -33.45 1.38
CA GLY A 571 -8.33 -34.67 1.34
C GLY A 571 -7.05 -34.62 2.21
N PRO A 572 -6.16 -35.60 2.07
CA PRO A 572 -4.87 -35.63 2.77
C PRO A 572 -3.99 -34.45 2.34
N LYS A 573 -3.49 -33.66 3.30
CA LYS A 573 -2.61 -32.50 3.08
C LYS A 573 -1.44 -32.48 4.04
N THR A 574 -0.40 -31.70 3.71
CA THR A 574 0.81 -31.55 4.53
C THR A 574 0.54 -30.74 5.79
N ASP A 575 -0.46 -29.86 5.78
CA ASP A 575 -0.75 -28.94 6.87
C ASP A 575 -2.20 -28.43 6.82
N GLN A 576 -2.66 -27.85 7.92
CA GLN A 576 -3.91 -27.11 8.02
C GLN A 576 -3.72 -25.86 8.89
N ILE A 577 -4.01 -24.69 8.33
CA ILE A 577 -3.74 -23.38 8.95
C ILE A 577 -5.00 -22.50 9.05
N GLY A 578 -4.93 -21.52 9.94
CA GLY A 578 -5.84 -20.38 9.97
C GLY A 578 -5.23 -19.19 9.21
N LEU A 579 -5.97 -18.58 8.29
CA LEU A 579 -5.50 -17.48 7.46
C LEU A 579 -6.21 -16.17 7.81
N VAL A 580 -5.45 -15.11 8.09
CA VAL A 580 -5.93 -13.73 8.08
C VAL A 580 -5.36 -13.05 6.84
N LEU A 581 -6.20 -12.86 5.82
CA LEU A 581 -5.82 -12.32 4.53
C LEU A 581 -6.18 -10.83 4.46
N PRO A 582 -5.20 -9.92 4.59
CA PRO A 582 -5.47 -8.50 4.38
C PRO A 582 -5.82 -8.22 2.91
N THR A 583 -6.70 -7.25 2.64
CA THR A 583 -7.01 -6.79 1.27
C THR A 583 -6.32 -5.46 0.91
N SER A 584 -5.39 -5.02 1.74
CA SER A 584 -4.65 -3.78 1.53
C SER A 584 -3.36 -3.75 2.33
N LEU A 585 -2.41 -2.94 1.86
CA LEU A 585 -1.19 -2.64 2.61
C LEU A 585 -1.50 -2.13 4.03
N CYS A 586 -2.47 -1.21 4.16
CA CYS A 586 -2.87 -0.63 5.45
C CYS A 586 -3.43 -1.65 6.45
N SER A 587 -4.05 -2.75 5.99
CA SER A 587 -4.53 -3.84 6.86
C SER A 587 -3.46 -4.91 7.14
N GLY A 588 -2.34 -4.89 6.42
CA GLY A 588 -1.30 -5.92 6.45
C GLY A 588 -0.65 -6.11 7.82
N GLN A 589 -0.20 -5.04 8.47
CA GLN A 589 0.43 -5.16 9.79
C GLN A 589 -0.62 -5.41 10.91
N ILE A 590 -1.86 -4.97 10.76
CA ILE A 590 -2.95 -5.35 11.68
C ILE A 590 -3.18 -6.86 11.61
N ALA A 591 -3.23 -7.45 10.41
CA ALA A 591 -3.34 -8.90 10.23
C ALA A 591 -2.18 -9.65 10.90
N GLN A 592 -0.95 -9.11 10.83
CA GLN A 592 0.21 -9.68 11.54
C GLN A 592 0.06 -9.59 13.06
N LEU A 593 -0.45 -8.47 13.60
CA LEU A 593 -0.72 -8.32 15.03
C LEU A 593 -1.77 -9.34 15.52
N ILE A 594 -2.86 -9.51 14.76
CA ILE A 594 -3.94 -10.46 15.09
C ILE A 594 -3.40 -11.89 15.06
N THR A 595 -2.69 -12.30 14.02
CA THR A 595 -2.14 -13.67 13.93
C THR A 595 -1.10 -13.95 15.00
N LYS A 596 -0.30 -12.96 15.42
CA LYS A 596 0.60 -13.08 16.58
C LYS A 596 -0.18 -13.32 17.88
N ARG A 597 -1.31 -12.64 18.10
CA ARG A 597 -2.20 -12.87 19.25
C ARG A 597 -2.82 -14.27 19.23
N LEU A 598 -3.34 -14.70 18.08
CA LEU A 598 -3.95 -16.03 17.88
C LEU A 598 -2.95 -17.17 18.11
N ASN A 599 -1.74 -17.07 17.53
CA ASN A 599 -0.67 -18.04 17.74
C ASN A 599 -0.22 -18.13 19.20
N LYS A 600 -0.14 -16.99 19.91
CA LYS A 600 0.17 -16.98 21.34
C LYS A 600 -0.87 -17.71 22.17
N LYS A 601 -2.14 -17.67 21.77
CA LYS A 601 -3.26 -18.41 22.40
C LYS A 601 -3.26 -19.90 22.03
N LYS A 602 -2.53 -20.33 21.00
CA LYS A 602 -2.56 -21.70 20.44
C LYS A 602 -3.98 -22.16 20.08
N LEU A 603 -4.79 -21.23 19.56
CA LEU A 603 -6.19 -21.48 19.26
C LEU A 603 -6.34 -22.58 18.20
N GLY A 604 -7.21 -23.58 18.44
CA GLY A 604 -7.53 -24.63 17.48
C GLY A 604 -6.42 -25.65 17.21
N GLN A 605 -5.33 -25.64 17.98
CA GLN A 605 -4.23 -26.60 17.81
C GLN A 605 -4.68 -28.05 18.06
N ASP A 606 -5.62 -28.26 18.97
CA ASP A 606 -6.28 -29.55 19.24
C ASP A 606 -7.32 -29.95 18.18
N ARG A 607 -7.72 -29.01 17.33
CA ARG A 607 -8.68 -29.16 16.22
C ARG A 607 -8.03 -29.09 14.83
N GLY A 608 -6.71 -29.23 14.77
CA GLY A 608 -5.96 -29.36 13.51
C GLY A 608 -5.43 -28.06 12.92
N ILE A 609 -5.66 -26.90 13.53
CA ILE A 609 -5.02 -25.65 13.10
C ILE A 609 -3.59 -25.62 13.64
N SER A 610 -2.59 -25.84 12.79
CA SER A 610 -1.17 -25.87 13.21
C SER A 610 -0.65 -24.50 13.63
N ARG A 611 -1.06 -23.45 12.91
CA ARG A 611 -0.72 -22.04 13.15
C ARG A 611 -1.69 -21.11 12.43
N PHE A 612 -1.66 -19.84 12.83
CA PHE A 612 -2.27 -18.73 12.10
C PHE A 612 -1.23 -17.98 11.28
N VAL A 613 -1.57 -17.66 10.04
CA VAL A 613 -0.69 -16.94 9.11
C VAL A 613 -1.41 -15.71 8.58
N SER A 614 -0.67 -14.62 8.39
CA SER A 614 -1.13 -13.46 7.64
C SER A 614 -0.23 -13.23 6.43
N LEU A 615 -0.85 -12.95 5.28
CA LEU A 615 -0.14 -12.66 4.03
C LEU A 615 -0.20 -11.16 3.74
N ALA A 616 0.59 -10.39 4.51
CA ALA A 616 0.72 -8.95 4.29
C ALA A 616 1.41 -8.67 2.95
N HIS A 617 0.85 -7.75 2.18
CA HIS A 617 1.31 -7.37 0.83
C HIS A 617 1.18 -5.86 0.63
N THR A 618 1.76 -5.34 -0.46
CA THR A 618 1.71 -3.90 -0.79
C THR A 618 0.59 -3.49 -1.74
N GLU A 619 -0.18 -4.45 -2.26
CA GLU A 619 -1.33 -4.19 -3.14
C GLU A 619 -2.60 -3.74 -2.39
N GLY A 620 -3.69 -3.49 -3.13
CA GLY A 620 -5.03 -3.15 -2.63
C GLY A 620 -5.37 -1.65 -2.71
N CYS A 621 -4.48 -0.78 -2.22
CA CYS A 621 -4.72 0.67 -2.23
C CYS A 621 -4.44 1.34 -3.58
N GLY A 622 -3.43 0.85 -4.32
CA GLY A 622 -2.95 1.44 -5.58
C GLY A 622 -3.26 0.65 -6.84
N VAL A 623 -4.07 -0.41 -6.77
CA VAL A 623 -4.33 -1.28 -7.93
C VAL A 623 -5.26 -0.56 -8.91
N SER A 624 -4.66 -0.06 -9.99
CA SER A 624 -5.37 0.50 -11.13
C SER A 624 -6.20 -0.61 -11.80
N GLY A 625 -7.39 -0.25 -12.29
CA GLY A 625 -8.37 -1.24 -12.79
C GLY A 625 -7.88 -2.06 -13.97
N GLY A 626 -8.66 -3.05 -14.39
CA GLY A 626 -8.30 -3.87 -15.55
C GLY A 626 -7.47 -5.10 -15.17
N SER A 627 -6.36 -5.36 -15.85
CA SER A 627 -5.57 -6.59 -15.67
C SER A 627 -4.92 -6.69 -14.29
N SER A 628 -4.41 -5.59 -13.74
CA SER A 628 -3.77 -5.57 -12.42
C SER A 628 -4.76 -5.90 -11.29
N GLU A 629 -5.99 -5.40 -11.37
CA GLU A 629 -7.08 -5.70 -10.41
C GLU A 629 -7.48 -7.18 -10.46
N ARG A 630 -7.57 -7.77 -11.66
CA ARG A 630 -7.84 -9.21 -11.82
C ARG A 630 -6.70 -10.07 -11.28
N LEU A 631 -5.45 -9.71 -11.58
CA LEU A 631 -4.26 -10.40 -11.06
C LEU A 631 -4.26 -10.39 -9.52
N TYR A 632 -4.53 -9.22 -8.93
CA TYR A 632 -4.62 -9.04 -7.49
C TYR A 632 -5.73 -9.90 -6.87
N ALA A 633 -6.96 -9.79 -7.38
CA ALA A 633 -8.10 -10.56 -6.87
C ALA A 633 -7.88 -12.07 -7.01
N GLN A 634 -7.36 -12.53 -8.15
CA GLN A 634 -7.02 -13.94 -8.38
C GLN A 634 -5.99 -14.44 -7.38
N THR A 635 -4.96 -13.64 -7.08
CA THR A 635 -3.92 -14.00 -6.10
C THR A 635 -4.50 -14.13 -4.69
N LEU A 636 -5.38 -13.21 -4.28
CA LEU A 636 -6.05 -13.30 -2.97
C LEU A 636 -6.97 -14.52 -2.89
N ILE A 637 -7.82 -14.71 -3.90
CA ILE A 637 -8.75 -15.84 -3.97
C ILE A 637 -7.99 -17.15 -3.98
N GLY A 638 -6.89 -17.25 -4.71
CA GLY A 638 -6.05 -18.45 -4.74
C GLY A 638 -5.52 -18.84 -3.36
N HIS A 639 -5.02 -17.88 -2.58
CA HIS A 639 -4.62 -18.15 -1.19
C HIS A 639 -5.81 -18.50 -0.29
N LEU A 640 -6.94 -17.83 -0.44
CA LEU A 640 -8.15 -18.10 0.34
C LEU A 640 -8.73 -19.49 0.06
N LEU A 641 -8.57 -19.99 -1.16
CA LEU A 641 -8.98 -21.33 -1.60
C LEU A 641 -7.90 -22.39 -1.45
N HIS A 642 -6.73 -22.03 -0.94
CA HIS A 642 -5.61 -22.96 -0.83
C HIS A 642 -6.04 -24.17 0.02
N PRO A 643 -5.73 -25.42 -0.40
CA PRO A 643 -6.14 -26.62 0.32
C PRO A 643 -5.70 -26.73 1.79
N MET A 644 -4.64 -26.02 2.20
CA MET A 644 -4.14 -25.98 3.58
C MET A 644 -4.89 -24.95 4.44
N VAL A 645 -5.73 -24.07 3.86
CA VAL A 645 -6.50 -23.08 4.61
C VAL A 645 -7.78 -23.73 5.12
N GLY A 646 -7.75 -24.11 6.41
CA GLY A 646 -8.92 -24.67 7.09
C GLY A 646 -9.93 -23.60 7.47
N LEU A 647 -9.46 -22.43 7.93
CA LEU A 647 -10.27 -21.28 8.30
C LEU A 647 -9.65 -20.01 7.72
N GLY A 648 -10.46 -19.17 7.07
CA GLY A 648 -9.98 -17.94 6.44
C GLY A 648 -10.83 -16.72 6.81
N VAL A 649 -10.16 -15.61 7.11
CA VAL A 649 -10.77 -14.29 7.31
C VAL A 649 -10.16 -13.31 6.35
N LEU A 650 -10.98 -12.53 5.66
CA LEU A 650 -10.53 -11.34 4.95
C LEU A 650 -10.65 -10.12 5.84
N LEU A 651 -9.55 -9.38 5.93
CA LEU A 651 -9.45 -8.13 6.66
C LEU A 651 -9.24 -6.99 5.68
N GLU A 652 -10.30 -6.24 5.42
CA GLU A 652 -10.17 -4.98 4.71
C GLU A 652 -9.80 -3.86 5.67
N HIS A 653 -9.22 -2.80 5.12
CA HIS A 653 -9.06 -1.56 5.84
C HIS A 653 -10.35 -0.73 5.75
N GLY A 654 -10.89 -0.59 4.54
CA GLY A 654 -12.19 -0.01 4.20
C GLY A 654 -12.13 1.03 3.06
N CYS A 655 -10.96 1.57 2.73
CA CYS A 655 -10.77 2.62 1.70
C CYS A 655 -10.07 2.15 0.42
N GLU A 656 -9.64 0.89 0.38
CA GLU A 656 -9.10 0.24 -0.81
C GLU A 656 -10.13 0.15 -1.94
N LYS A 657 -9.62 -0.11 -3.15
CA LYS A 657 -10.47 -0.29 -4.31
C LYS A 657 -11.18 -1.65 -4.32
N THR A 658 -10.45 -2.70 -3.96
CA THR A 658 -10.93 -4.09 -3.94
C THR A 658 -11.39 -4.46 -2.52
N HIS A 659 -12.59 -4.01 -2.15
CA HIS A 659 -13.18 -4.26 -0.83
C HIS A 659 -13.74 -5.69 -0.70
N ASN A 660 -14.12 -6.09 0.52
CA ASN A 660 -14.68 -7.40 0.83
C ASN A 660 -15.84 -7.80 -0.11
N ASP A 661 -16.74 -6.86 -0.44
CA ASP A 661 -17.86 -7.18 -1.33
C ASP A 661 -17.44 -7.50 -2.78
N TYR A 662 -16.30 -6.98 -3.25
CA TYR A 662 -15.74 -7.35 -4.54
C TYR A 662 -15.31 -8.82 -4.52
N ILE A 663 -14.55 -9.23 -3.50
CA ILE A 663 -14.11 -10.62 -3.37
C ILE A 663 -15.29 -11.57 -3.15
N LYS A 664 -16.33 -11.17 -2.40
CA LYS A 664 -17.58 -11.95 -2.27
C LYS A 664 -18.24 -12.19 -3.62
N ASN A 665 -18.31 -11.16 -4.47
CA ASN A 665 -18.89 -11.28 -5.81
C ASN A 665 -18.06 -12.21 -6.70
N ASP A 666 -16.74 -12.10 -6.68
CA ASP A 666 -15.85 -12.98 -7.43
C ASP A 666 -15.96 -14.44 -6.96
N LEU A 667 -16.00 -14.69 -5.65
CA LEU A 667 -16.25 -16.03 -5.11
C LEU A 667 -17.62 -16.58 -5.56
N ALA A 668 -18.66 -15.74 -5.56
CA ALA A 668 -20.00 -16.14 -6.01
C ALA A 668 -20.02 -16.49 -7.50
N GLN A 669 -19.31 -15.74 -8.35
CA GLN A 669 -19.16 -16.04 -9.78
C GLN A 669 -18.41 -17.35 -10.03
N LEU A 670 -17.49 -17.73 -9.14
CA LEU A 670 -16.80 -19.03 -9.15
C LEU A 670 -17.64 -20.16 -8.53
N GLY A 671 -18.87 -19.89 -8.07
CA GLY A 671 -19.73 -20.88 -7.43
C GLY A 671 -19.29 -21.28 -6.01
N ILE A 672 -18.47 -20.45 -5.36
CA ILE A 672 -17.92 -20.70 -4.03
C ILE A 672 -18.78 -19.99 -2.99
N ASN A 673 -19.23 -20.73 -1.97
CA ASN A 673 -19.98 -20.15 -0.86
C ASN A 673 -19.08 -19.28 0.03
N GLY A 674 -19.19 -17.96 -0.11
CA GLY A 674 -18.44 -16.99 0.72
C GLY A 674 -18.82 -16.99 2.21
N GLY A 675 -19.93 -17.63 2.60
CA GLY A 675 -20.39 -17.73 3.99
C GLY A 675 -19.50 -18.57 4.90
N LYS A 676 -18.56 -19.36 4.34
CA LYS A 676 -17.57 -20.13 5.12
C LYS A 676 -16.39 -19.28 5.61
N TYR A 677 -16.25 -18.04 5.13
CA TYR A 677 -15.16 -17.14 5.48
C TYR A 677 -15.62 -16.04 6.42
N GLY A 678 -14.69 -15.55 7.25
CA GLY A 678 -14.91 -14.35 8.06
C GLY A 678 -14.63 -13.08 7.25
N TRP A 679 -15.38 -12.02 7.55
CA TRP A 679 -15.28 -10.74 6.88
C TRP A 679 -15.18 -9.62 7.92
N ALA A 680 -14.12 -8.84 7.87
CA ALA A 680 -13.81 -7.80 8.83
C ALA A 680 -13.25 -6.56 8.13
N SER A 681 -13.46 -5.39 8.74
CA SER A 681 -13.11 -4.08 8.20
C SER A 681 -12.65 -3.16 9.31
N VAL A 682 -11.40 -2.69 9.25
CA VAL A 682 -10.83 -1.83 10.30
C VAL A 682 -11.67 -0.57 10.49
N GLN A 683 -12.05 0.09 9.39
CA GLN A 683 -12.73 1.38 9.41
C GLN A 683 -14.22 1.27 9.71
N LEU A 684 -14.86 0.13 9.40
CA LEU A 684 -16.29 -0.08 9.66
C LEU A 684 -16.55 -0.75 11.01
N ASP A 685 -15.61 -1.55 11.52
CA ASP A 685 -15.78 -2.31 12.77
C ASP A 685 -15.24 -1.59 14.02
N GLY A 686 -14.88 -0.30 13.92
CA GLY A 686 -14.52 0.53 15.08
C GLY A 686 -13.02 0.54 15.43
N GLY A 687 -12.15 0.37 14.44
CA GLY A 687 -10.71 0.55 14.61
C GLY A 687 -9.95 -0.74 14.93
N ILE A 688 -8.66 -0.59 15.25
CA ILE A 688 -7.69 -1.70 15.32
C ILE A 688 -8.08 -2.73 16.40
N ASP A 689 -8.39 -2.26 17.61
CA ASP A 689 -8.70 -3.17 18.73
C ASP A 689 -10.04 -3.89 18.52
N ALA A 690 -11.07 -3.16 18.09
CA ALA A 690 -12.41 -3.72 17.89
C ALA A 690 -12.43 -4.77 16.77
N VAL A 691 -11.73 -4.52 15.65
CA VAL A 691 -11.63 -5.49 14.56
C VAL A 691 -10.81 -6.71 14.97
N ALA A 692 -9.74 -6.54 15.77
CA ALA A 692 -8.97 -7.66 16.30
C ALA A 692 -9.85 -8.56 17.19
N GLU A 693 -10.63 -7.99 18.11
CA GLU A 693 -11.57 -8.74 18.95
C GLU A 693 -12.68 -9.42 18.13
N LYS A 694 -13.16 -8.79 17.05
CA LYS A 694 -14.13 -9.39 16.13
C LYS A 694 -13.55 -10.63 15.44
N ILE A 695 -12.33 -10.53 14.91
CA ILE A 695 -11.65 -11.63 14.22
C ILE A 695 -11.33 -12.77 15.18
N GLU A 696 -10.83 -12.45 16.38
CA GLU A 696 -10.55 -13.46 17.41
C GLU A 696 -11.81 -14.24 17.79
N ARG A 697 -12.94 -13.54 18.02
CA ARG A 697 -14.23 -14.20 18.29
C ARG A 697 -14.72 -15.07 17.13
N TRP A 698 -14.52 -14.62 15.89
CA TRP A 698 -14.89 -15.42 14.72
C TRP A 698 -14.10 -16.73 14.68
N PHE A 699 -12.77 -16.67 14.86
CA PHE A 699 -11.96 -17.90 14.90
C PHE A 699 -12.32 -18.79 16.10
N ASP A 700 -12.57 -18.24 17.29
CA ASP A 700 -12.98 -19.03 18.46
C ASP A 700 -14.28 -19.82 18.16
N GLN A 701 -15.24 -19.21 17.47
CA GLN A 701 -16.50 -19.85 17.07
C GLN A 701 -16.27 -20.88 15.96
N SER A 702 -15.57 -20.53 14.89
CA SER A 702 -15.34 -21.43 13.76
C SER A 702 -14.49 -22.64 14.13
N VAL A 703 -13.51 -22.49 15.03
CA VAL A 703 -12.71 -23.61 15.56
C VAL A 703 -13.57 -24.60 16.34
N ALA A 704 -14.61 -24.13 17.04
CA ALA A 704 -15.52 -25.02 17.77
C ALA A 704 -16.38 -25.92 16.84
N GLU A 705 -16.51 -25.55 15.57
CA GLU A 705 -17.23 -26.30 14.54
C GLU A 705 -16.32 -27.29 13.78
N LEU A 706 -14.99 -27.18 13.92
CA LEU A 706 -14.03 -28.10 13.29
C LEU A 706 -14.10 -29.50 13.91
N GLN A 707 -13.88 -30.51 13.05
CA GLN A 707 -13.70 -31.89 13.49
C GLN A 707 -12.39 -32.06 14.26
N ASP A 708 -12.28 -33.14 15.02
CA ASP A 708 -11.03 -33.50 15.69
C ASP A 708 -9.91 -33.74 14.67
N LEU A 709 -8.70 -33.30 15.01
CA LEU A 709 -7.51 -33.54 14.21
C LEU A 709 -7.32 -35.04 13.97
N THR A 710 -7.30 -35.44 12.70
CA THR A 710 -6.99 -36.80 12.29
C THR A 710 -5.85 -36.82 11.29
N TYR A 711 -4.99 -37.82 11.44
CA TYR A 711 -3.90 -38.09 10.52
C TYR A 711 -4.25 -39.30 9.65
N SER A 712 -3.85 -39.25 8.38
CA SER A 712 -4.08 -40.30 7.38
C SER A 712 -2.80 -40.62 6.61
N GLU A 713 -2.78 -41.74 5.88
CA GLU A 713 -1.73 -41.97 4.89
C GLU A 713 -1.97 -41.07 3.66
N GLY A 714 -1.00 -40.20 3.35
CA GLY A 714 -0.93 -39.45 2.10
C GLY A 714 -0.04 -40.14 1.06
N PHE A 715 -0.28 -39.85 -0.22
CA PHE A 715 0.47 -40.37 -1.37
C PHE A 715 1.01 -39.22 -2.23
N LEU A 716 1.96 -39.49 -3.14
CA LEU A 716 2.51 -38.45 -4.01
C LEU A 716 1.47 -37.76 -4.90
N ARG A 717 0.34 -38.43 -5.21
CA ARG A 717 -0.79 -37.81 -5.92
C ARG A 717 -1.50 -36.70 -5.15
N ASP A 718 -1.34 -36.69 -3.83
CA ASP A 718 -1.99 -35.73 -2.94
C ASP A 718 -1.13 -34.46 -2.76
N LEU A 719 0.13 -34.49 -3.23
CA LEU A 719 1.08 -33.38 -3.13
C LEU A 719 1.01 -32.45 -4.34
N HIS A 720 0.95 -31.15 -4.05
CA HIS A 720 1.16 -30.09 -5.02
C HIS A 720 2.48 -29.39 -4.73
N ILE A 721 3.41 -29.42 -5.69
CA ILE A 721 4.78 -28.96 -5.47
C ILE A 721 5.08 -27.78 -6.39
N GLY A 722 5.47 -26.65 -5.80
CA GLY A 722 6.10 -25.55 -6.52
C GLY A 722 7.57 -25.88 -6.76
N LEU A 723 8.01 -25.99 -8.02
CA LEU A 723 9.42 -26.24 -8.33
C LEU A 723 10.01 -25.01 -9.03
N THR A 724 11.07 -24.44 -8.46
CA THR A 724 11.77 -23.27 -9.03
C THR A 724 13.28 -23.48 -9.06
N SER A 725 13.97 -22.65 -9.85
CA SER A 725 15.43 -22.67 -9.92
C SER A 725 15.98 -21.30 -10.25
N ILE A 726 17.11 -20.97 -9.62
CA ILE A 726 17.83 -19.71 -9.78
C ILE A 726 19.30 -20.02 -10.06
N GLY A 727 19.84 -19.34 -11.07
CA GLY A 727 21.22 -19.51 -11.51
C GLY A 727 21.46 -20.76 -12.36
N GLU A 728 22.73 -21.05 -12.61
CA GLU A 728 23.17 -22.13 -13.51
C GLU A 728 22.78 -23.52 -12.98
N ILE A 729 22.27 -24.38 -13.86
CA ILE A 729 21.86 -25.74 -13.52
C ILE A 729 22.82 -26.73 -14.17
N THR A 730 23.59 -27.43 -13.34
CA THR A 730 24.49 -28.48 -13.82
C THR A 730 23.70 -29.67 -14.38
N GLY A 731 24.32 -30.48 -15.25
CA GLY A 731 23.65 -31.65 -15.83
C GLY A 731 23.20 -32.68 -14.79
N HIS A 732 23.95 -32.83 -13.69
CA HIS A 732 23.57 -33.73 -12.60
C HIS A 732 22.35 -33.21 -11.83
N THR A 733 22.33 -31.91 -11.51
CA THR A 733 21.17 -31.25 -10.90
C THR A 733 19.94 -31.38 -11.79
N ALA A 734 20.09 -31.07 -13.09
CA ALA A 734 18.99 -31.15 -14.06
C ALA A 734 18.40 -32.56 -14.13
N SER A 735 19.25 -33.60 -14.17
CA SER A 735 18.81 -35.00 -14.20
C SER A 735 18.07 -35.38 -12.91
N SER A 736 18.53 -34.89 -11.75
CA SER A 736 17.90 -35.16 -10.45
C SER A 736 16.53 -34.49 -10.34
N LEU A 737 16.41 -33.24 -10.80
CA LEU A 737 15.13 -32.53 -10.88
C LEU A 737 14.19 -33.19 -11.90
N ALA A 738 14.70 -33.70 -13.03
CA ALA A 738 13.90 -34.43 -14.00
C ALA A 738 13.34 -35.73 -13.42
N ASP A 739 14.16 -36.52 -12.71
CA ASP A 739 13.74 -37.73 -12.01
C ASP A 739 12.65 -37.46 -10.97
N PHE A 740 12.83 -36.39 -10.20
CA PHE A 740 11.84 -35.92 -9.24
C PHE A 740 10.50 -35.58 -9.92
N THR A 741 10.55 -34.75 -10.98
CA THR A 741 9.34 -34.37 -11.73
C THR A 741 8.63 -35.57 -12.34
N GLN A 742 9.36 -36.48 -12.98
CA GLN A 742 8.82 -37.70 -13.59
C GLN A 742 8.15 -38.62 -12.57
N THR A 743 8.65 -38.66 -11.33
CA THR A 743 8.12 -39.50 -10.26
C THR A 743 6.83 -38.93 -9.68
N ILE A 744 6.80 -37.63 -9.34
CA ILE A 744 5.60 -36.98 -8.81
C ILE A 744 4.45 -37.05 -9.82
N ILE A 745 4.71 -36.66 -11.08
CA ILE A 745 3.70 -36.68 -12.14
C ILE A 745 3.28 -38.12 -12.50
N GLY A 746 4.21 -39.08 -12.47
CA GLY A 746 3.92 -40.47 -12.75
C GLY A 746 3.00 -41.16 -11.74
N GLU A 747 2.93 -40.63 -10.51
CA GLU A 747 1.97 -41.08 -9.49
C GLU A 747 0.67 -40.26 -9.48
N GLY A 748 0.55 -39.23 -10.32
CA GLY A 748 -0.63 -38.38 -10.45
C GLY A 748 -0.62 -37.13 -9.58
N GLY A 749 0.54 -36.71 -9.07
CA GLY A 749 0.71 -35.45 -8.33
C GLY A 749 0.78 -34.23 -9.25
N THR A 750 0.95 -33.06 -8.64
CA THR A 750 0.98 -31.78 -9.35
C THR A 750 2.31 -31.08 -9.15
N ILE A 751 2.92 -30.59 -10.24
CA ILE A 751 4.08 -29.71 -10.18
C ILE A 751 3.78 -28.41 -10.91
N VAL A 752 4.01 -27.28 -10.24
CA VAL A 752 3.89 -25.95 -10.83
C VAL A 752 5.27 -25.31 -10.88
N ILE A 753 5.71 -24.92 -12.08
CA ILE A 753 6.99 -24.27 -12.32
C ILE A 753 6.74 -22.84 -12.79
N PRO A 754 7.36 -21.82 -12.20
CA PRO A 754 7.21 -20.45 -12.69
C PRO A 754 7.95 -20.30 -14.03
N LYS A 755 7.37 -19.56 -14.99
CA LYS A 755 7.95 -19.37 -16.33
C LYS A 755 9.40 -18.88 -16.29
N ASN A 756 9.74 -18.05 -15.31
CA ASN A 756 11.06 -17.45 -15.14
C ASN A 756 12.09 -18.34 -14.40
N ALA A 757 11.77 -19.60 -14.06
CA ALA A 757 12.76 -20.52 -13.50
C ALA A 757 13.84 -20.85 -14.54
N THR A 758 15.12 -20.82 -14.14
CA THR A 758 16.26 -21.16 -15.02
C THR A 758 16.23 -22.60 -15.56
N LEU A 759 15.33 -23.43 -15.05
CA LEU A 759 15.08 -24.79 -15.49
C LEU A 759 14.65 -24.85 -16.96
N SER A 760 14.01 -23.79 -17.46
CA SER A 760 13.67 -23.63 -18.88
C SER A 760 14.90 -23.62 -19.80
N GLU A 761 16.06 -23.22 -19.28
CA GLU A 761 17.32 -23.12 -20.02
C GLU A 761 18.10 -24.45 -20.01
N SER A 762 17.69 -25.41 -19.17
CA SER A 762 18.33 -26.71 -19.07
C SER A 762 17.86 -27.64 -20.20
N PHE A 763 18.74 -27.89 -21.17
CA PHE A 763 18.48 -28.84 -22.25
C PHE A 763 18.18 -30.26 -21.75
N ILE A 764 18.86 -30.70 -20.68
CA ILE A 764 18.67 -32.03 -20.10
C ILE A 764 17.26 -32.14 -19.51
N TYR A 765 16.88 -31.20 -18.63
CA TYR A 765 15.55 -31.23 -18.01
C TYR A 765 14.43 -31.14 -19.05
N THR A 766 14.52 -30.16 -19.96
CA THR A 766 13.48 -29.95 -20.98
C THR A 766 13.30 -31.16 -21.88
N THR A 767 14.41 -31.76 -22.37
CA THR A 767 14.35 -32.95 -23.23
C THR A 767 13.80 -34.17 -22.49
N GLU A 768 14.21 -34.40 -21.23
CA GLU A 768 13.80 -35.58 -20.46
C GLU A 768 12.37 -35.50 -19.93
N VAL A 769 11.89 -34.31 -19.58
CA VAL A 769 10.59 -34.11 -18.94
C VAL A 769 9.51 -33.76 -19.95
N ILE A 770 9.71 -32.74 -20.80
CA ILE A 770 8.67 -32.21 -21.70
C ILE A 770 8.92 -32.52 -23.19
N GLY A 771 10.12 -33.02 -23.54
CA GLY A 771 10.47 -33.40 -24.90
C GLY A 771 10.52 -32.22 -25.86
N ASN A 772 9.70 -32.26 -26.92
CA ASN A 772 9.64 -31.21 -27.96
C ASN A 772 8.51 -30.19 -27.72
N GLN A 773 7.85 -30.21 -26.56
CA GLN A 773 6.81 -29.24 -26.23
C GLN A 773 7.41 -27.89 -25.86
N ASP A 774 6.68 -26.81 -26.13
CA ASP A 774 7.12 -25.44 -25.82
C ASP A 774 7.01 -25.15 -24.31
N TRP A 775 7.97 -24.40 -23.77
CA TRP A 775 7.94 -23.87 -22.41
C TRP A 775 7.08 -22.60 -22.35
N GLU A 776 5.77 -22.76 -22.48
CA GLU A 776 4.81 -21.66 -22.40
C GLU A 776 3.86 -21.82 -21.22
N PRO A 777 3.37 -20.71 -20.62
CA PRO A 777 2.43 -20.77 -19.51
C PRO A 777 1.19 -21.57 -19.87
N THR A 778 0.87 -22.52 -19.00
CA THR A 778 -0.37 -23.28 -19.06
C THR A 778 -1.42 -22.76 -18.09
N ILE A 779 -1.01 -22.02 -17.05
CA ILE A 779 -1.88 -21.38 -16.07
C ILE A 779 -1.45 -19.94 -15.82
N SER A 780 -2.41 -19.10 -15.46
CA SER A 780 -2.14 -17.73 -15.05
C SER A 780 -1.47 -17.65 -13.68
N TYR A 781 -0.86 -16.50 -13.40
CA TYR A 781 -0.24 -16.23 -12.10
C TYR A 781 -1.26 -16.35 -10.96
N GLY A 782 -1.00 -17.24 -9.99
CA GLY A 782 -1.91 -17.49 -8.87
C GLY A 782 -3.26 -18.12 -9.25
N GLU A 783 -3.36 -18.73 -10.45
CA GLU A 783 -4.55 -19.48 -10.84
C GLU A 783 -4.70 -20.71 -9.93
N SER A 784 -5.84 -20.79 -9.26
CA SER A 784 -6.20 -21.90 -8.36
C SER A 784 -7.14 -22.89 -9.05
N GLN A 785 -7.44 -24.01 -8.38
CA GLN A 785 -8.32 -25.07 -8.89
C GLN A 785 -7.82 -25.69 -10.21
N ILE A 786 -6.50 -25.84 -10.32
CA ILE A 786 -5.84 -26.45 -11.48
C ILE A 786 -6.00 -27.98 -11.47
N GLU A 787 -5.96 -28.59 -12.65
CA GLU A 787 -5.95 -30.06 -12.77
C GLU A 787 -4.61 -30.65 -12.30
N PRO A 788 -4.58 -31.93 -11.87
CA PRO A 788 -3.30 -32.59 -11.58
C PRO A 788 -2.42 -32.71 -12.82
N GLY A 789 -1.13 -32.43 -12.67
CA GLY A 789 -0.16 -32.52 -13.76
C GLY A 789 1.00 -31.53 -13.65
N LEU A 790 1.76 -31.38 -14.73
CA LEU A 790 2.84 -30.40 -14.83
C LEU A 790 2.32 -29.10 -15.44
N HIS A 791 2.47 -27.99 -14.72
CA HIS A 791 2.04 -26.66 -15.18
C HIS A 791 3.20 -25.66 -15.19
N ILE A 792 3.16 -24.76 -16.16
CA ILE A 792 4.02 -23.57 -16.19
C ILE A 792 3.14 -22.37 -15.84
N MET A 793 3.50 -21.65 -14.79
CA MET A 793 2.76 -20.47 -14.32
C MET A 793 3.30 -19.20 -14.97
N GLU A 794 2.41 -18.30 -15.42
CA GLU A 794 2.80 -16.95 -15.82
C GLU A 794 3.58 -16.22 -14.71
N THR A 795 4.56 -15.41 -15.10
CA THR A 795 5.38 -14.62 -14.18
C THR A 795 5.39 -13.16 -14.64
N PRO A 796 4.49 -12.31 -14.10
CA PRO A 796 4.41 -10.88 -14.47
C PRO A 796 5.59 -10.06 -13.94
N THR A 797 6.50 -10.70 -13.20
CA THR A 797 7.61 -10.11 -12.47
C THR A 797 8.84 -11.01 -12.53
N SER A 798 10.01 -10.43 -12.30
CA SER A 798 11.27 -11.15 -12.08
C SER A 798 11.64 -11.26 -10.60
N HIS A 799 10.84 -10.67 -9.71
CA HIS A 799 11.11 -10.66 -8.27
C HIS A 799 10.74 -12.01 -7.64
N VAL A 800 11.71 -12.67 -7.01
CA VAL A 800 11.55 -14.04 -6.49
C VAL A 800 10.41 -14.15 -5.48
N VAL A 801 10.31 -13.23 -4.51
CA VAL A 801 9.23 -13.26 -3.50
C VAL A 801 7.85 -13.13 -4.16
N GLU A 802 7.73 -12.30 -5.20
CA GLU A 802 6.45 -12.14 -5.90
C GLU A 802 6.15 -13.40 -6.73
N THR A 803 7.15 -14.01 -7.37
CA THR A 803 6.98 -15.32 -8.01
C THR A 803 6.51 -16.38 -7.01
N MET A 804 7.09 -16.43 -5.81
CA MET A 804 6.69 -17.38 -4.76
C MET A 804 5.26 -17.10 -4.25
N THR A 805 4.86 -15.84 -4.12
CA THR A 805 3.46 -15.47 -3.80
C THR A 805 2.48 -16.03 -4.84
N GLY A 806 2.82 -15.92 -6.12
CA GLY A 806 2.00 -16.48 -7.20
C GLY A 806 1.91 -18.00 -7.13
N LEU A 807 3.05 -18.66 -6.93
CA LEU A 807 3.09 -20.12 -6.74
C LEU A 807 2.24 -20.53 -5.54
N GLY A 808 2.30 -19.77 -4.44
CA GLY A 808 1.49 -20.06 -3.27
C GLY A 808 -0.01 -19.97 -3.55
N ALA A 809 -0.43 -18.96 -4.31
CA ALA A 809 -1.83 -18.82 -4.71
C ALA A 809 -2.36 -19.97 -5.61
N THR A 810 -1.50 -20.73 -6.29
CA THR A 810 -1.95 -21.87 -7.10
C THR A 810 -2.35 -23.10 -6.27
N GLY A 811 -2.06 -23.08 -4.97
CA GLY A 811 -2.39 -24.17 -4.05
C GLY A 811 -1.27 -25.20 -3.91
N VAL A 812 0.00 -24.81 -4.07
CA VAL A 812 1.14 -25.69 -3.79
C VAL A 812 1.36 -25.84 -2.29
N ASP A 813 1.40 -27.09 -1.84
CA ASP A 813 1.53 -27.44 -0.42
C ASP A 813 2.98 -27.35 0.07
N MET A 814 3.95 -27.39 -0.86
CA MET A 814 5.38 -27.25 -0.61
C MET A 814 6.11 -26.66 -1.82
N MET A 815 7.23 -25.96 -1.59
CA MET A 815 8.10 -25.44 -2.62
C MET A 815 9.49 -26.05 -2.54
N VAL A 816 10.11 -26.30 -3.69
CA VAL A 816 11.50 -26.73 -3.84
C VAL A 816 12.22 -25.72 -4.74
N ALA A 817 13.33 -25.18 -4.28
CA ALA A 817 14.16 -24.24 -5.02
C ALA A 817 15.60 -24.75 -5.15
N HIS A 818 16.07 -24.92 -6.40
CA HIS A 818 17.50 -24.95 -6.66
C HIS A 818 18.07 -23.53 -6.68
N ILE A 819 19.15 -23.29 -5.96
CA ILE A 819 19.72 -21.95 -5.79
C ILE A 819 21.22 -21.95 -6.05
N VAL A 820 21.67 -21.00 -6.84
CA VAL A 820 23.08 -20.57 -6.94
C VAL A 820 23.18 -19.14 -6.43
N GLY A 821 24.11 -18.88 -5.52
CA GLY A 821 24.27 -17.59 -4.86
C GLY A 821 23.86 -17.65 -3.39
N HIS A 822 23.01 -16.73 -2.96
CA HIS A 822 22.53 -16.67 -1.57
C HIS A 822 21.13 -17.30 -1.44
N PRO A 823 20.77 -17.86 -0.27
CA PRO A 823 19.41 -18.31 0.03
C PRO A 823 18.37 -17.21 -0.24
N ILE A 824 17.16 -17.63 -0.62
CA ILE A 824 16.04 -16.73 -0.91
C ILE A 824 15.06 -16.68 0.26
N GLN A 825 14.30 -15.60 0.32
CA GLN A 825 13.23 -15.46 1.29
C GLN A 825 12.11 -16.48 1.03
N SER A 826 11.68 -17.18 2.09
CA SER A 826 10.62 -18.18 2.05
C SER A 826 9.21 -17.57 2.03
N HIS A 827 8.25 -18.37 1.58
CA HIS A 827 6.84 -18.05 1.67
C HIS A 827 6.34 -18.23 3.12
N ARG A 828 5.51 -17.31 3.63
CA ARG A 828 5.07 -17.35 5.04
C ARG A 828 4.16 -18.52 5.41
N MET A 829 3.41 -19.02 4.42
CA MET A 829 2.47 -20.11 4.62
C MET A 829 3.04 -21.46 4.21
N ILE A 830 3.90 -21.49 3.19
CA ILE A 830 4.25 -22.70 2.45
C ILE A 830 5.73 -22.99 2.69
N PRO A 831 6.09 -24.20 3.14
CA PRO A 831 7.49 -24.57 3.36
C PRO A 831 8.28 -24.51 2.05
N LEU A 832 9.49 -23.94 2.11
CA LEU A 832 10.41 -23.83 1.00
C LEU A 832 11.68 -24.62 1.31
N LEU A 833 11.94 -25.67 0.54
CA LEU A 833 13.16 -26.45 0.58
C LEU A 833 14.18 -25.86 -0.39
N GLN A 834 15.31 -25.43 0.13
CA GLN A 834 16.39 -24.79 -0.62
C GLN A 834 17.56 -25.75 -0.78
N ILE A 835 17.87 -26.06 -2.02
CA ILE A 835 18.93 -27.00 -2.39
C ILE A 835 19.94 -26.31 -3.29
N SER A 836 21.21 -26.66 -3.14
CA SER A 836 22.25 -26.19 -4.05
C SER A 836 23.25 -27.30 -4.30
N MET A 837 23.73 -27.39 -5.54
CA MET A 837 24.90 -28.21 -5.91
C MET A 837 26.09 -27.33 -6.31
N ASP A 838 25.97 -26.01 -6.17
CA ASP A 838 27.07 -25.08 -6.42
C ASP A 838 28.04 -25.08 -5.23
N PRO A 839 29.32 -25.45 -5.41
CA PRO A 839 30.26 -25.58 -4.28
C PRO A 839 30.48 -24.28 -3.49
N VAL A 840 30.40 -23.12 -4.16
CA VAL A 840 30.56 -21.81 -3.50
C VAL A 840 29.35 -21.53 -2.62
N THR A 841 28.15 -21.74 -3.15
CA THR A 841 26.88 -21.60 -2.43
C THR A 841 26.85 -22.53 -1.21
N GLN A 842 27.16 -23.81 -1.39
CA GLN A 842 27.20 -24.79 -0.30
C GLN A 842 28.22 -24.41 0.78
N SER A 843 29.46 -24.08 0.40
CA SER A 843 30.49 -23.74 1.39
C SER A 843 30.20 -22.45 2.16
N THR A 844 29.49 -21.50 1.53
CA THR A 844 29.16 -20.21 2.14
C THR A 844 27.89 -20.27 3.01
N TYR A 845 26.88 -21.03 2.57
CA TYR A 845 25.53 -21.02 3.15
C TYR A 845 25.07 -22.41 3.64
N SER A 846 26.00 -23.31 3.97
CA SER A 846 25.67 -24.69 4.40
C SER A 846 24.67 -24.77 5.56
N SER A 847 24.65 -23.80 6.48
CA SER A 847 23.68 -23.75 7.59
C SER A 847 22.28 -23.34 7.17
N ASP A 848 22.13 -22.75 5.98
CA ASP A 848 20.93 -22.09 5.50
C ASP A 848 20.29 -22.87 4.33
N LEU A 849 20.84 -24.04 3.96
CA LEU A 849 20.35 -24.95 2.92
C LEU A 849 19.83 -26.26 3.54
N ASP A 850 18.75 -26.80 3.00
CA ASP A 850 18.10 -28.01 3.52
C ASP A 850 18.77 -29.31 3.04
N GLN A 851 19.44 -29.28 1.88
CA GLN A 851 19.99 -30.49 1.25
C GLN A 851 21.41 -30.29 0.75
N ILE A 852 22.33 -31.12 1.29
CA ILE A 852 23.71 -31.22 0.81
C ILE A 852 24.03 -32.65 0.29
N GLU A 853 23.34 -33.70 0.78
CA GLU A 853 23.69 -35.12 0.47
C GLU A 853 22.53 -36.15 0.27
N THR A 854 21.26 -35.84 0.59
CA THR A 854 20.13 -36.80 0.55
C THR A 854 19.47 -36.88 -0.85
N ASN A 855 18.54 -37.81 -1.10
CA ASN A 855 17.66 -37.78 -2.29
C ASN A 855 16.53 -36.74 -2.09
N LEU A 856 16.23 -35.93 -3.12
CA LEU A 856 15.20 -34.87 -3.04
C LEU A 856 13.81 -35.39 -2.68
N LEU A 857 13.42 -36.56 -3.17
CA LEU A 857 12.12 -37.16 -2.86
C LEU A 857 12.02 -37.55 -1.37
N ASP A 858 13.09 -38.08 -0.80
CA ASP A 858 13.10 -38.44 0.62
C ASP A 858 13.01 -37.18 1.50
N LEU A 859 13.67 -36.08 1.12
CA LEU A 859 13.57 -34.80 1.84
C LEU A 859 12.15 -34.21 1.80
N VAL A 860 11.52 -34.20 0.63
CA VAL A 860 10.13 -33.73 0.47
C VAL A 860 9.17 -34.53 1.35
N LEU A 861 9.34 -35.85 1.41
CA LEU A 861 8.53 -36.75 2.23
C LEU A 861 8.81 -36.67 3.73
N GLU A 862 9.98 -36.18 4.14
CA GLU A 862 10.32 -35.95 5.55
C GLU A 862 9.69 -34.66 6.06
N VAL A 863 9.60 -33.63 5.22
CA VAL A 863 9.01 -32.34 5.56
C VAL A 863 7.48 -32.37 5.45
N ALA A 864 6.95 -33.21 4.54
CA ALA A 864 5.51 -33.46 4.35
C ALA A 864 4.95 -34.39 5.44
#